data_AF-A0A2P6NPY8-F1
#
_entry.id   AF-A0A2P6NPY8-F1
#
_cell.length_a   1.000
_cell.length_b   1.000
_cell.length_c   1.000
_cell.angle_alpha   90.00
_cell.angle_beta   90.00
_cell.angle_gamma   90.00
#
_symmetry.space_group_name_H-M   'P 1'
#
loop_
_entity.id
_entity.type
_entity.pdbx_description
1 polymer ?
#
loop_
_entity_poly.entity_id
_entity_poly.type
_entity_poly.pdbx_seq_one_letter_code
_entity_poly.pdbx_strand_id
1 'polypeptide(L)'
;MERNRLLVVSHILDKSMIESHANQITVLFIGLVLLCIFIRRLQGKDTRASQDDGFRSFQYRYLIVYLLAMGADWLQGPYVYKLYSSYDFSQEEISQLFVGGFLSGAIFGTFVGTLADKYGRKRLTIVFGISYILSCLTKYINHFWVLMLGRILGGISTSLLFSVLEAWMVAEHHKRGFGENLLSLTFSLTSFYNGVVAITAGLAASAVADTFGYVAPFGLSIILLAIMIVLAHSQWSENFGDENVQFWSTFDGAWEAIRKDVRIVLLCLIQSFFEAAMYTFVFMWTPVLTPDASVQIPLGLVFACFMVSLMIGSSVFSIISERHLFTTETVATIMLCVSALTLSVPILFENLYVNLPAFLVFEMCCGVYWPCYGTIRSRMIPESCRSGVMNFARIPLNLIVVFVLTQAGSQSHSTSFMMCLGCLVIAIVLQMKLNQLPPREKTTIPDQTRIILNEMNPALQIFVSILIFILAGIAEIGGGWLVWQTIREKRPWWWALLGSLILVAYGFIPTLQKTSFSRSYAAYGGIFVAMSFLWGYIFDKTVPDRWDLIGGVIVMIGVIFIMFVPRGQGEDDINPQLPVCAVLAFHTNTNSMRSVFVLVALVVCIADGHLYDAIIVGGGLSGLSTARRLHQAGKDNILVLEAQDRVGGRTLDVKTSKGNVLEMGGQWIGPGQDEMFNLSRALGIETFDMYTKGDVTYRWNGQNTRYSGDVPPIGLLAKADLLQARYKLNRVNNVDKERPWNTPSAKEYDENSIGSWIEANMWTLEAKQVVRMALKAVYGEDVGSVSLLDLLSLIASSGGLDAVLDGAQDTRFKQGPQSISIAMAKDLGAIVHLKEKVVCIEESGGSFIVHSDLGRYEAKHVVVTLPRPTISSIQFSPYLPAPLVQLLQRQPMGNVIKMNIVYDTPFWRETGSNGQALLPEENSPFVVTYDNSPPDGSEGIIIGLMIGSRARQLAQLSKEERQLQAVDLLVQLYGPSAGNFTEFHEKVWAEDEFAHGAYGSYNPPGVLFQFQDETRTKTLGNLHFAGEATSEEWSGYMEGAVRSGYRVCITDTDRSLCTKIDSSMTLGIGQRTVTADRSTSHGYHLTARD
;
A
#
# COMPACT_ATOMS: atom_id res chain seq x y z
N MET A 1 -76.99 -3.53 -13.58
CA MET A 1 -76.60 -2.12 -13.30
C MET A 1 -75.60 -2.01 -12.15
N GLU A 2 -75.76 -2.75 -11.04
CA GLU A 2 -74.78 -2.77 -9.94
C GLU A 2 -73.39 -3.34 -10.31
N ARG A 3 -73.33 -4.36 -11.18
CA ARG A 3 -72.06 -4.91 -11.68
C ARG A 3 -71.22 -3.89 -12.46
N ASN A 4 -71.86 -2.96 -13.18
CA ASN A 4 -71.19 -1.87 -13.90
C ASN A 4 -70.78 -0.72 -12.97
N ARG A 5 -71.49 -0.48 -11.85
CA ARG A 5 -71.09 0.51 -10.85
C ARG A 5 -69.89 0.06 -10.02
N LEU A 6 -69.82 -1.22 -9.66
CA LEU A 6 -68.64 -1.81 -8.99
C LEU A 6 -67.39 -1.79 -9.88
N LEU A 7 -67.54 -2.05 -11.19
CA LEU A 7 -66.45 -1.94 -12.17
C LEU A 7 -65.98 -0.49 -12.35
N VAL A 8 -66.88 0.50 -12.39
CA VAL A 8 -66.48 1.91 -12.50
C VAL A 8 -65.78 2.40 -11.23
N VAL A 9 -66.24 1.99 -10.04
CA VAL A 9 -65.60 2.36 -8.76
C VAL A 9 -64.23 1.69 -8.60
N SER A 10 -64.07 0.41 -8.97
CA SER A 10 -62.75 -0.24 -8.96
C SER A 10 -61.80 0.42 -9.95
N HIS A 11 -62.28 0.77 -11.15
CA HIS A 11 -61.47 1.43 -12.18
C HIS A 11 -61.05 2.86 -11.80
N ILE A 12 -61.88 3.60 -11.05
CA ILE A 12 -61.54 4.93 -10.52
C ILE A 12 -60.52 4.82 -9.37
N LEU A 13 -60.67 3.84 -8.47
CA LEU A 13 -59.73 3.59 -7.37
C LEU A 13 -58.36 3.13 -7.88
N ASP A 14 -58.32 2.20 -8.84
CA ASP A 14 -57.08 1.75 -9.49
C ASP A 14 -56.36 2.92 -10.18
N LYS A 15 -57.10 3.75 -10.92
CA LYS A 15 -56.52 4.93 -11.58
C LYS A 15 -55.97 5.96 -10.59
N SER A 16 -56.66 6.17 -9.46
CA SER A 16 -56.19 7.09 -8.40
C SER A 16 -54.94 6.58 -7.66
N MET A 17 -54.83 5.26 -7.44
CA MET A 17 -53.63 4.66 -6.84
C MET A 17 -52.43 4.70 -7.80
N ILE A 18 -52.66 4.42 -9.09
CA ILE A 18 -51.61 4.51 -10.13
C ILE A 18 -51.07 5.94 -10.22
N GLU A 19 -51.96 6.95 -10.25
CA GLU A 19 -51.55 8.36 -10.22
C GLU A 19 -50.77 8.72 -8.94
N SER A 20 -51.15 8.18 -7.79
CA SER A 20 -50.43 8.39 -6.52
C SER A 20 -49.00 7.85 -6.54
N HIS A 21 -48.78 6.62 -7.04
CA HIS A 21 -47.44 6.03 -7.14
C HIS A 21 -46.58 6.78 -8.17
N ALA A 22 -47.14 7.13 -9.33
CA ALA A 22 -46.44 7.87 -10.36
C ALA A 22 -45.99 9.26 -9.87
N ASN A 23 -46.84 9.96 -9.11
CA ASN A 23 -46.50 11.25 -8.53
C ASN A 23 -45.34 11.16 -7.53
N GLN A 24 -45.34 10.17 -6.65
CA GLN A 24 -44.26 9.99 -5.66
C GLN A 24 -42.92 9.66 -6.32
N ILE A 25 -42.91 8.80 -7.33
CA ILE A 25 -41.70 8.47 -8.09
C ILE A 25 -41.22 9.69 -8.90
N THR A 26 -42.13 10.52 -9.40
CA THR A 26 -41.78 11.78 -10.08
C THR A 26 -41.10 12.78 -9.13
N VAL A 27 -41.61 12.93 -7.91
CA VAL A 27 -40.97 13.77 -6.88
C VAL A 27 -39.58 13.23 -6.53
N LEU A 28 -39.44 11.91 -6.38
CA LEU A 28 -38.16 11.25 -6.14
C LEU A 28 -37.16 11.50 -7.27
N PHE A 29 -37.60 11.38 -8.53
CA PHE A 29 -36.79 11.67 -9.71
C PHE A 29 -36.28 13.11 -9.72
N ILE A 30 -37.17 14.09 -9.47
CA ILE A 30 -36.79 15.51 -9.41
C ILE A 30 -35.77 15.74 -8.28
N GLY A 31 -35.99 15.13 -7.10
CA GLY A 31 -35.06 15.20 -5.98
C GLY A 31 -33.67 14.65 -6.31
N LEU A 32 -33.60 13.50 -6.98
CA LEU A 32 -32.34 12.89 -7.44
C LEU A 32 -31.63 13.75 -8.48
N VAL A 33 -32.36 14.35 -9.43
CA VAL A 33 -31.78 15.26 -10.43
C VAL A 33 -31.19 16.51 -9.76
N LEU A 34 -31.90 17.11 -8.81
CA LEU A 34 -31.41 18.26 -8.05
C LEU A 34 -30.17 17.90 -7.22
N LEU A 35 -30.16 16.72 -6.58
CA LEU A 35 -29.01 16.21 -5.83
C LEU A 35 -27.81 15.99 -6.76
N CYS A 36 -28.02 15.38 -7.93
CA CYS A 36 -26.97 15.17 -8.94
C CYS A 36 -26.36 16.50 -9.40
N ILE A 37 -27.20 17.51 -9.69
CA ILE A 37 -26.74 18.87 -10.05
C ILE A 37 -25.94 19.50 -8.90
N PHE A 38 -26.42 19.37 -7.65
CA PHE A 38 -25.74 19.90 -6.48
C PHE A 38 -24.36 19.26 -6.27
N ILE A 39 -24.29 17.93 -6.25
CA ILE A 39 -23.02 17.18 -6.11
C ILE A 39 -22.04 17.58 -7.23
N ARG A 40 -22.54 17.73 -8.45
CA ARG A 40 -21.70 18.14 -9.58
C ARG A 40 -21.21 19.58 -9.51
N ARG A 41 -21.92 20.49 -8.84
CA ARG A 41 -21.41 21.84 -8.56
C ARG A 41 -20.28 21.83 -7.51
N LEU A 42 -20.21 20.80 -6.67
CA LEU A 42 -19.12 20.62 -5.71
C LEU A 42 -17.85 20.05 -6.34
N GLN A 43 -17.97 19.42 -7.52
CA GLN A 43 -16.83 19.08 -8.37
C GLN A 43 -16.28 20.39 -8.94
N GLY A 44 -14.98 20.64 -8.76
CA GLY A 44 -14.34 21.89 -9.19
C GLY A 44 -14.56 22.18 -10.67
N LYS A 45 -14.41 23.44 -11.09
CA LYS A 45 -14.46 23.79 -12.51
C LYS A 45 -13.31 23.10 -13.23
N ASP A 46 -13.61 22.06 -14.00
CA ASP A 46 -12.72 21.56 -15.03
C ASP A 46 -12.26 22.74 -15.89
N THR A 47 -10.96 23.03 -15.82
CA THR A 47 -10.32 24.11 -16.56
C THR A 47 -10.28 23.70 -18.02
N ARG A 48 -11.36 24.03 -18.75
CA ARG A 48 -11.47 23.75 -20.19
C ARG A 48 -10.53 24.69 -20.94
N ALA A 49 -9.30 24.24 -21.16
CA ALA A 49 -8.33 24.89 -22.03
C ALA A 49 -8.72 24.71 -23.51
N SER A 50 -8.44 25.76 -24.29
CA SER A 50 -8.77 25.96 -25.70
C SER A 50 -8.39 24.77 -26.58
N GLN A 51 -9.27 24.37 -27.49
CA GLN A 51 -8.94 23.37 -28.49
C GLN A 51 -9.41 23.80 -29.89
N ASP A 52 -8.48 23.60 -30.81
CA ASP A 52 -8.52 23.70 -32.26
C ASP A 52 -9.84 23.18 -32.87
N ASP A 53 -10.39 23.92 -33.84
CA ASP A 53 -11.69 23.63 -34.48
C ASP A 53 -11.72 22.25 -35.17
N GLY A 54 -10.55 21.77 -35.64
CA GLY A 54 -10.42 20.47 -36.29
C GLY A 54 -10.68 19.27 -35.37
N PHE A 55 -10.24 19.35 -34.11
CA PHE A 55 -10.45 18.28 -33.14
C PHE A 55 -11.91 18.21 -32.68
N ARG A 56 -12.57 19.36 -32.47
CA ARG A 56 -13.99 19.42 -32.10
C ARG A 56 -14.88 18.75 -33.13
N SER A 57 -14.67 19.04 -34.41
CA SER A 57 -15.46 18.39 -35.46
C SER A 57 -15.28 16.87 -35.48
N PHE A 58 -14.08 16.36 -35.18
CA PHE A 58 -13.82 14.92 -35.09
C PHE A 58 -14.52 14.30 -33.86
N GLN A 59 -14.38 14.93 -32.69
CA GLN A 59 -14.98 14.52 -31.43
C GLN A 59 -16.52 14.42 -31.54
N TYR A 60 -17.18 15.41 -32.15
CA TYR A 60 -18.64 15.37 -32.33
C TYR A 60 -19.12 14.24 -33.24
N ARG A 61 -18.37 13.90 -34.30
CA ARG A 61 -18.73 12.79 -35.21
C ARG A 61 -18.68 11.44 -34.51
N TYR A 62 -17.73 11.25 -33.58
CA TYR A 62 -17.70 10.06 -32.73
C TYR A 62 -18.87 10.05 -31.75
N LEU A 63 -19.04 11.14 -30.99
CA LEU A 63 -20.06 11.24 -29.94
C LEU A 63 -21.47 10.98 -30.47
N ILE A 64 -21.84 11.52 -31.64
CA ILE A 64 -23.19 11.32 -32.19
C ILE A 64 -23.47 9.84 -32.46
N VAL A 65 -22.55 9.13 -33.12
CA VAL A 65 -22.72 7.70 -33.45
C VAL A 65 -22.77 6.87 -32.17
N TYR A 66 -21.86 7.12 -31.23
CA TYR A 66 -21.82 6.42 -29.95
C TYR A 66 -23.11 6.63 -29.13
N LEU A 67 -23.59 7.87 -29.02
CA LEU A 67 -24.77 8.20 -28.22
C LEU A 67 -26.06 7.66 -28.83
N LEU A 68 -26.15 7.56 -30.16
CA LEU A 68 -27.28 6.88 -30.82
C LEU A 68 -27.26 5.37 -30.55
N ALA A 69 -26.08 4.74 -30.56
CA ALA A 69 -25.92 3.33 -30.22
C ALA A 69 -26.34 3.04 -28.77
N MET A 70 -25.85 3.84 -27.81
CA MET A 70 -26.24 3.73 -26.40
C MET A 70 -27.72 4.04 -26.18
N GLY A 71 -28.27 5.07 -26.84
CA GLY A 71 -29.68 5.42 -26.73
C GLY A 71 -30.60 4.29 -27.19
N ALA A 72 -30.25 3.60 -28.27
CA ALA A 72 -30.99 2.44 -28.74
C ALA A 72 -30.96 1.25 -27.77
N ASP A 73 -29.86 1.07 -27.04
CA ASP A 73 -29.72 0.06 -26.00
C ASP A 73 -30.59 0.40 -24.77
N TRP A 74 -30.46 1.64 -24.26
CA TRP A 74 -31.17 2.10 -23.06
C TRP A 74 -32.69 2.13 -23.21
N LEU A 75 -33.22 2.39 -24.41
CA LEU A 75 -34.66 2.36 -24.68
C LEU A 75 -35.32 1.01 -24.37
N GLN A 76 -34.57 -0.09 -24.47
CA GLN A 76 -35.11 -1.44 -24.31
C GLN A 76 -35.13 -1.89 -22.85
N GLY A 77 -34.15 -1.43 -22.06
CA GLY A 77 -33.88 -1.87 -20.69
C GLY A 77 -35.12 -2.02 -19.79
N PRO A 78 -36.02 -1.02 -19.70
CA PRO A 78 -37.15 -1.06 -18.78
C PRO A 78 -38.24 -2.08 -19.14
N TYR A 79 -38.32 -2.51 -20.41
CA TYR A 79 -39.50 -3.20 -20.94
C TYR A 79 -39.23 -4.64 -21.41
N VAL A 80 -37.98 -5.12 -21.46
CA VAL A 80 -37.67 -6.49 -21.92
C VAL A 80 -38.41 -7.56 -21.11
N TYR A 81 -38.34 -7.50 -19.78
CA TYR A 81 -39.03 -8.46 -18.92
C TYR A 81 -40.55 -8.33 -19.05
N LYS A 82 -41.07 -7.10 -19.00
CA LYS A 82 -42.51 -6.82 -19.04
C LYS A 82 -43.14 -7.25 -20.38
N LEU A 83 -42.41 -7.10 -21.48
CA LEU A 83 -42.84 -7.54 -22.80
C LEU A 83 -43.03 -9.06 -22.83
N TYR A 84 -42.06 -9.84 -22.35
CA TYR A 84 -42.21 -11.31 -22.32
C TYR A 84 -43.31 -11.74 -21.36
N SER A 85 -43.44 -11.09 -20.21
CA SER A 85 -44.56 -11.33 -19.30
C SER A 85 -45.92 -11.00 -19.96
N SER A 86 -46.00 -9.97 -20.82
CA SER A 86 -47.22 -9.65 -21.56
C SER A 86 -47.55 -10.63 -22.70
N TYR A 87 -46.61 -11.52 -23.04
CA TYR A 87 -46.77 -12.61 -24.00
C TYR A 87 -47.13 -13.93 -23.32
N ASP A 88 -47.46 -13.89 -22.03
CA ASP A 88 -47.85 -15.03 -21.18
C ASP A 88 -46.73 -16.07 -20.97
N PHE A 89 -45.46 -15.69 -21.12
CA PHE A 89 -44.33 -16.53 -20.74
C PHE A 89 -44.17 -16.64 -19.22
N SER A 90 -43.90 -17.85 -18.74
CA SER A 90 -43.58 -18.12 -17.35
C SER A 90 -42.25 -17.49 -16.92
N GLN A 91 -42.02 -17.29 -15.61
CA GLN A 91 -40.75 -16.77 -15.11
C GLN A 91 -39.56 -17.68 -15.49
N GLU A 92 -39.78 -18.99 -15.59
CA GLU A 92 -38.77 -19.95 -16.04
C GLU A 92 -38.39 -19.74 -17.51
N GLU A 93 -39.36 -19.59 -18.41
CA GLU A 93 -39.12 -19.32 -19.83
C GLU A 93 -38.46 -17.96 -20.05
N ILE A 94 -38.87 -16.94 -19.29
CA ILE A 94 -38.24 -15.61 -19.31
C ILE A 94 -36.78 -15.72 -18.84
N SER A 95 -36.51 -16.46 -17.77
CA SER A 95 -35.14 -16.70 -17.31
C SER A 95 -34.28 -17.37 -18.39
N GLN A 96 -34.80 -18.40 -19.07
CA GLN A 96 -34.09 -19.06 -20.17
C GLN A 96 -33.75 -18.10 -21.32
N LEU A 97 -34.67 -17.20 -21.69
CA LEU A 97 -34.41 -16.14 -22.68
C LEU A 97 -33.30 -15.19 -22.23
N PHE A 98 -33.24 -14.84 -20.94
CA PHE A 98 -32.16 -14.00 -20.41
C PHE A 98 -30.82 -14.74 -20.44
N VAL A 99 -30.79 -16.01 -19.99
CA VAL A 99 -29.63 -16.90 -20.04
C VAL A 99 -29.05 -17.01 -21.46
N GLY A 100 -29.89 -17.19 -22.48
CA GLY A 100 -29.43 -17.26 -23.87
C GLY A 100 -28.72 -15.98 -24.34
N GLY A 101 -29.17 -14.82 -23.89
CA GLY A 101 -28.51 -13.54 -24.18
C GLY A 101 -27.17 -13.38 -23.45
N PHE A 102 -27.10 -13.72 -22.17
CA PHE A 102 -25.87 -13.65 -21.39
C PHE A 102 -24.82 -14.65 -21.88
N LEU A 103 -25.22 -15.89 -22.19
CA LEU A 103 -24.32 -16.91 -22.72
C LEU A 103 -23.77 -16.52 -24.09
N SER A 104 -24.60 -15.94 -24.96
CA SER A 104 -24.15 -15.39 -26.24
C SER A 104 -23.12 -14.27 -26.04
N GLY A 105 -23.41 -13.29 -25.17
CA GLY A 105 -22.47 -12.21 -24.86
C GLY A 105 -21.16 -12.70 -24.23
N ALA A 106 -21.21 -13.77 -23.43
CA ALA A 106 -20.05 -14.43 -22.84
C ALA A 106 -19.13 -15.03 -23.91
N ILE A 107 -19.70 -15.78 -24.86
CA ILE A 107 -18.95 -16.46 -25.92
C ILE A 107 -18.37 -15.40 -26.88
N PHE A 108 -19.21 -14.55 -27.45
CA PHE A 108 -18.78 -13.59 -28.48
C PHE A 108 -17.89 -12.47 -27.92
N GLY A 109 -18.09 -12.08 -26.66
CA GLY A 109 -17.24 -11.09 -25.99
C GLY A 109 -15.76 -11.45 -25.93
N THR A 110 -15.39 -12.74 -26.02
CA THR A 110 -13.99 -13.18 -25.91
C THR A 110 -13.13 -12.91 -27.16
N PHE A 111 -13.73 -12.82 -28.35
CA PHE A 111 -13.01 -12.71 -29.62
C PHE A 111 -13.46 -11.54 -30.51
N VAL A 112 -14.49 -10.78 -30.10
CA VAL A 112 -14.99 -9.62 -30.86
C VAL A 112 -13.92 -8.55 -31.10
N GLY A 113 -13.03 -8.30 -30.13
CA GLY A 113 -11.92 -7.35 -30.31
C GLY A 113 -10.98 -7.76 -31.44
N THR A 114 -10.61 -9.05 -31.49
CA THR A 114 -9.74 -9.61 -32.54
C THR A 114 -10.42 -9.59 -33.91
N LEU A 115 -11.75 -9.80 -33.95
CA LEU A 115 -12.52 -9.65 -35.17
C LEU A 115 -12.53 -8.20 -35.66
N ALA A 116 -12.60 -7.22 -34.73
CA ALA A 116 -12.60 -5.80 -35.06
C ALA A 116 -11.27 -5.37 -35.68
N ASP A 117 -10.17 -5.90 -35.15
CA ASP A 117 -8.83 -5.63 -35.67
C ASP A 117 -8.62 -6.23 -37.06
N LYS A 118 -9.15 -7.43 -37.32
CA LYS A 118 -8.99 -8.14 -38.60
C LYS A 118 -9.94 -7.67 -39.72
N TYR A 119 -11.22 -7.46 -39.39
CA TYR A 119 -12.26 -7.21 -40.40
C TYR A 119 -12.65 -5.73 -40.54
N GLY A 120 -12.11 -4.86 -39.68
CA GLY A 120 -12.34 -3.42 -39.68
C GLY A 120 -13.39 -3.01 -38.65
N ARG A 121 -13.06 -1.97 -37.88
CA ARG A 121 -13.87 -1.51 -36.75
C ARG A 121 -15.15 -0.80 -37.22
N LYS A 122 -15.12 -0.03 -38.31
CA LYS A 122 -16.33 0.59 -38.87
C LYS A 122 -17.32 -0.47 -39.36
N ARG A 123 -16.84 -1.47 -40.10
CA ARG A 123 -17.68 -2.59 -40.56
C ARG A 123 -18.35 -3.32 -39.41
N LEU A 124 -17.62 -3.60 -38.32
CA LEU A 124 -18.22 -4.26 -37.16
C LEU A 124 -19.22 -3.37 -36.39
N THR A 125 -19.06 -2.04 -36.39
CA THR A 125 -20.10 -1.11 -35.88
C THR A 125 -21.38 -1.20 -36.70
N ILE A 126 -21.27 -1.37 -38.03
CA ILE A 126 -22.44 -1.59 -38.89
C ILE A 126 -23.06 -2.97 -38.63
N VAL A 127 -22.24 -4.02 -38.46
CA VAL A 127 -22.73 -5.36 -38.09
C VAL A 127 -23.49 -5.31 -36.77
N PHE A 128 -22.98 -4.58 -35.77
CA PHE A 128 -23.68 -4.30 -34.52
C PHE A 128 -25.07 -3.70 -34.76
N GLY A 129 -25.16 -2.64 -35.56
CA GLY A 129 -26.44 -2.00 -35.86
C GLY A 129 -27.43 -2.98 -36.50
N ILE A 130 -26.98 -3.77 -37.48
CA ILE A 130 -27.83 -4.74 -38.19
C ILE A 130 -28.26 -5.87 -37.26
N SER A 131 -27.33 -6.49 -36.53
CA SER A 131 -27.65 -7.57 -35.59
C SER A 131 -28.62 -7.10 -34.51
N TYR A 132 -28.50 -5.85 -34.08
CA TYR A 132 -29.35 -5.31 -33.04
C TYR A 132 -30.74 -4.91 -33.53
N ILE A 133 -30.85 -4.41 -34.77
CA ILE A 133 -32.15 -4.24 -35.45
C ILE A 133 -32.85 -5.59 -35.58
N LEU A 134 -32.15 -6.64 -36.02
CA LEU A 134 -32.73 -7.98 -36.14
C LEU A 134 -33.20 -8.52 -34.77
N SER A 135 -32.43 -8.30 -33.71
CA SER A 135 -32.85 -8.60 -32.33
C SER A 135 -34.14 -7.88 -31.96
N CYS A 136 -34.26 -6.59 -32.24
CA CYS A 136 -35.47 -5.81 -31.97
C CYS A 136 -36.67 -6.30 -32.78
N LEU A 137 -36.49 -6.67 -34.05
CA LEU A 137 -37.56 -7.19 -34.90
C LEU A 137 -38.15 -8.50 -34.37
N THR A 138 -37.33 -9.35 -33.74
CA THR A 138 -37.85 -10.58 -33.10
C THR A 138 -38.90 -10.30 -32.03
N LYS A 139 -38.88 -9.12 -31.41
CA LYS A 139 -39.77 -8.75 -30.31
C LYS A 139 -41.21 -8.52 -30.73
N TYR A 140 -41.48 -8.44 -32.04
CA TYR A 140 -42.85 -8.39 -32.57
C TYR A 140 -43.49 -9.77 -32.72
N ILE A 141 -42.72 -10.85 -32.59
CA ILE A 141 -43.19 -12.22 -32.81
C ILE A 141 -43.26 -12.94 -31.47
N ASN A 142 -44.48 -13.24 -31.00
CA ASN A 142 -44.70 -14.04 -29.79
C ASN A 142 -44.41 -15.53 -30.06
N HIS A 143 -43.14 -15.90 -30.18
CA HIS A 143 -42.70 -17.29 -30.31
C HIS A 143 -41.35 -17.49 -29.62
N PHE A 144 -41.28 -18.43 -28.67
CA PHE A 144 -40.12 -18.63 -27.79
C PHE A 144 -38.79 -18.71 -28.54
N TRP A 145 -38.68 -19.58 -29.56
CA TRP A 145 -37.42 -19.75 -30.30
C TRP A 145 -37.02 -18.54 -31.15
N VAL A 146 -38.00 -17.74 -31.60
CA VAL A 146 -37.72 -16.50 -32.33
C VAL A 146 -37.18 -15.44 -31.37
N LEU A 147 -37.78 -15.35 -30.18
CA LEU A 147 -37.29 -14.47 -29.11
C LEU A 147 -35.91 -14.91 -28.60
N MET A 148 -35.64 -16.22 -28.53
CA MET A 148 -34.33 -16.77 -28.18
C MET A 148 -33.26 -16.40 -29.21
N LEU A 149 -33.56 -16.53 -30.50
CA LEU A 149 -32.68 -16.04 -31.56
C LEU A 149 -32.40 -14.54 -31.39
N GLY A 150 -33.43 -13.76 -31.09
CA GLY A 150 -33.29 -12.35 -30.77
C GLY A 150 -32.37 -12.09 -29.57
N ARG A 151 -32.47 -12.89 -28.51
CA ARG A 151 -31.59 -12.76 -27.32
C ARG A 151 -30.14 -13.11 -27.64
N ILE A 152 -29.90 -14.14 -28.46
CA ILE A 152 -28.56 -14.48 -28.95
C ILE A 152 -27.97 -13.32 -29.75
N LEU A 153 -28.73 -12.77 -30.70
CA LEU A 153 -28.33 -11.61 -31.50
C LEU A 153 -28.10 -10.35 -30.64
N GLY A 154 -28.93 -10.15 -29.63
CA GLY A 154 -28.76 -9.10 -28.62
C GLY A 154 -27.43 -9.25 -27.87
N GLY A 155 -27.11 -10.46 -27.39
CA GLY A 155 -25.83 -10.74 -26.72
C GLY A 155 -24.61 -10.43 -27.60
N ILE A 156 -24.64 -10.84 -28.88
CA ILE A 156 -23.58 -10.50 -29.86
C ILE A 156 -23.46 -8.97 -30.01
N SER A 157 -24.61 -8.29 -30.11
CA SER A 157 -24.67 -6.84 -30.30
C SER A 157 -24.09 -6.10 -29.09
N THR A 158 -24.43 -6.50 -27.87
CA THR A 158 -23.86 -5.92 -26.64
C THR A 158 -22.34 -6.11 -26.57
N SER A 159 -21.81 -7.27 -27.00
CA SER A 159 -20.37 -7.49 -27.09
C SER A 159 -19.69 -6.53 -28.09
N LEU A 160 -20.31 -6.27 -29.24
CA LEU A 160 -19.79 -5.34 -30.25
C LEU A 160 -19.85 -3.88 -29.77
N LEU A 161 -20.93 -3.49 -29.08
CA LEU A 161 -21.15 -2.13 -28.59
C LEU A 161 -19.99 -1.61 -27.73
N PHE A 162 -19.58 -2.39 -26.73
CA PHE A 162 -18.54 -1.96 -25.78
C PHE A 162 -17.11 -2.15 -26.29
N SER A 163 -16.89 -2.94 -27.34
CA SER A 163 -15.53 -3.25 -27.81
C SER A 163 -15.15 -2.51 -29.09
N VAL A 164 -16.09 -2.32 -30.02
CA VAL A 164 -15.75 -1.86 -31.38
C VAL A 164 -15.74 -0.34 -31.49
N LEU A 165 -16.71 0.34 -30.88
CA LEU A 165 -16.85 1.79 -31.01
C LEU A 165 -15.70 2.54 -30.32
N GLU A 166 -15.35 2.14 -29.09
CA GLU A 166 -14.23 2.74 -28.35
C GLU A 166 -12.89 2.48 -29.07
N ALA A 167 -12.69 1.24 -29.55
CA ALA A 167 -11.49 0.89 -30.30
C ALA A 167 -11.35 1.76 -31.56
N TRP A 168 -12.43 2.02 -32.30
CA TRP A 168 -12.40 2.90 -33.46
C TRP A 168 -11.90 4.31 -33.09
N MET A 169 -12.38 4.89 -31.99
CA MET A 169 -11.98 6.22 -31.51
C MET A 169 -10.49 6.27 -31.18
N VAL A 170 -9.97 5.31 -30.40
CA VAL A 170 -8.55 5.28 -30.01
C VAL A 170 -7.65 5.23 -31.25
N ALA A 171 -7.91 4.33 -32.20
CA ALA A 171 -7.07 4.23 -33.40
C ALA A 171 -7.11 5.49 -34.27
N GLU A 172 -8.29 6.07 -34.50
CA GLU A 172 -8.40 7.26 -35.34
C GLU A 172 -7.82 8.51 -34.66
N HIS A 173 -7.86 8.58 -33.33
CA HIS A 173 -7.22 9.63 -32.53
C HIS A 173 -5.69 9.61 -32.69
N HIS A 174 -5.08 8.43 -32.54
CA HIS A 174 -3.63 8.26 -32.67
C HIS A 174 -3.17 8.50 -34.11
N LYS A 175 -3.93 8.00 -35.10
CA LYS A 175 -3.65 8.20 -36.53
C LYS A 175 -3.59 9.68 -36.93
N ARG A 176 -4.37 10.54 -36.25
CA ARG A 176 -4.42 11.99 -36.51
C ARG A 176 -3.41 12.79 -35.71
N GLY A 177 -2.63 12.14 -34.83
CA GLY A 177 -1.59 12.80 -34.03
C GLY A 177 -2.12 13.75 -32.96
N PHE A 178 -3.35 13.55 -32.49
CA PHE A 178 -3.91 14.35 -31.40
C PHE A 178 -3.28 13.96 -30.05
N GLY A 179 -3.08 14.94 -29.16
CA GLY A 179 -2.47 14.69 -27.84
C GLY A 179 -3.30 13.74 -26.96
N GLU A 180 -2.65 12.94 -26.12
CA GLU A 180 -3.29 11.95 -25.23
C GLU A 180 -4.32 12.57 -24.27
N ASN A 181 -4.08 13.79 -23.79
CA ASN A 181 -5.00 14.52 -22.92
C ASN A 181 -6.36 14.83 -23.56
N LEU A 182 -6.43 14.81 -24.90
CA LEU A 182 -7.67 15.06 -25.66
C LEU A 182 -8.55 13.80 -25.75
N LEU A 183 -7.92 12.62 -25.71
CA LEU A 183 -8.62 11.33 -25.73
C LEU A 183 -9.37 11.11 -24.41
N SER A 184 -8.71 11.37 -23.28
CA SER A 184 -9.32 11.30 -21.95
C SER A 184 -10.51 12.26 -21.81
N LEU A 185 -10.41 13.47 -22.36
CA LEU A 185 -11.53 14.42 -22.43
C LEU A 185 -12.71 13.86 -23.24
N THR A 186 -12.45 13.20 -24.37
CA THR A 186 -13.51 12.61 -25.19
C THR A 186 -14.23 11.49 -24.46
N PHE A 187 -13.50 10.60 -23.78
CA PHE A 187 -14.13 9.55 -22.98
C PHE A 187 -14.88 10.09 -21.77
N SER A 188 -14.39 11.15 -21.13
CA SER A 188 -15.13 11.86 -20.08
C SER A 188 -16.47 12.42 -20.59
N LEU A 189 -16.46 13.09 -21.74
CA LEU A 189 -17.70 13.57 -22.39
C LEU A 189 -18.63 12.42 -22.79
N THR A 190 -18.06 11.32 -23.29
CA THR A 190 -18.80 10.11 -23.69
C THR A 190 -19.58 9.55 -22.50
N SER A 191 -18.90 9.35 -21.35
CA SER A 191 -19.53 8.88 -20.11
C SER A 191 -20.60 9.86 -19.62
N PHE A 192 -20.33 11.17 -19.66
CA PHE A 192 -21.30 12.18 -19.23
C PHE A 192 -22.57 12.19 -20.09
N TYR A 193 -22.42 12.29 -21.41
CA TYR A 193 -23.57 12.33 -22.32
C TYR A 193 -24.31 11.00 -22.38
N ASN A 194 -23.62 9.87 -22.18
CA ASN A 194 -24.27 8.56 -22.03
C ASN A 194 -25.26 8.55 -20.86
N GLY A 195 -24.88 9.11 -19.70
CA GLY A 195 -25.78 9.23 -18.55
C GLY A 195 -27.02 10.08 -18.86
N VAL A 196 -26.84 11.19 -19.58
CA VAL A 196 -27.97 12.03 -20.05
C VAL A 196 -28.87 11.25 -21.01
N VAL A 197 -28.28 10.56 -21.98
CA VAL A 197 -29.02 9.74 -22.95
C VAL A 197 -29.80 8.63 -22.25
N ALA A 198 -29.22 7.94 -21.28
CA ALA A 198 -29.89 6.88 -20.52
C ALA A 198 -31.15 7.38 -19.79
N ILE A 199 -31.07 8.57 -19.16
CA ILE A 199 -32.21 9.22 -18.51
C ILE A 199 -33.30 9.56 -19.54
N THR A 200 -32.91 10.22 -20.65
CA THR A 200 -33.88 10.60 -21.69
C THR A 200 -34.50 9.38 -22.37
N ALA A 201 -33.75 8.30 -22.55
CA ALA A 201 -34.22 7.04 -23.11
C ALA A 201 -35.23 6.37 -22.17
N GLY A 202 -35.00 6.37 -20.85
CA GLY A 202 -35.98 5.87 -19.87
C GLY A 202 -37.32 6.61 -19.95
N LEU A 203 -37.28 7.94 -20.02
CA LEU A 203 -38.48 8.78 -20.15
C LEU A 203 -39.18 8.59 -21.50
N ALA A 204 -38.42 8.54 -22.60
CA ALA A 204 -38.95 8.31 -23.94
C ALA A 204 -39.58 6.92 -24.07
N ALA A 205 -38.92 5.89 -23.52
CA ALA A 205 -39.44 4.52 -23.46
C ALA A 205 -40.76 4.47 -22.70
N SER A 206 -40.89 5.21 -21.58
CA SER A 206 -42.16 5.34 -20.86
C SER A 206 -43.25 5.93 -21.74
N ALA A 207 -42.99 7.09 -22.35
CA ALA A 207 -43.98 7.79 -23.15
C ALA A 207 -44.49 6.97 -24.34
N VAL A 208 -43.60 6.26 -25.04
CA VAL A 208 -43.99 5.41 -26.19
C VAL A 208 -44.63 4.09 -25.76
N ALA A 209 -44.21 3.51 -24.64
CA ALA A 209 -44.83 2.30 -24.11
C ALA A 209 -46.27 2.54 -23.63
N ASP A 210 -46.52 3.68 -22.97
CA ASP A 210 -47.84 4.04 -22.47
C ASP A 210 -48.85 4.32 -23.60
N THR A 211 -48.36 4.74 -24.77
CA THR A 211 -49.19 5.11 -25.92
C THR A 211 -49.34 3.98 -26.95
N PHE A 212 -48.30 3.20 -27.20
CA PHE A 212 -48.24 2.21 -28.28
C PHE A 212 -47.94 0.77 -27.80
N GLY A 213 -47.86 0.54 -26.49
CA GLY A 213 -47.63 -0.77 -25.87
C GLY A 213 -46.15 -1.11 -25.67
N TYR A 214 -45.88 -2.19 -24.92
CA TYR A 214 -44.53 -2.53 -24.45
C TYR A 214 -43.50 -2.88 -25.55
N VAL A 215 -43.95 -3.14 -26.79
CA VAL A 215 -43.05 -3.39 -27.93
C VAL A 215 -42.55 -2.09 -28.59
N ALA A 216 -43.22 -0.96 -28.35
CA ALA A 216 -42.92 0.32 -29.01
C ALA A 216 -41.50 0.88 -28.75
N PRO A 217 -40.91 0.76 -27.53
CA PRO A 217 -39.54 1.18 -27.30
C PRO A 217 -38.52 0.48 -28.21
N PHE A 218 -38.73 -0.79 -28.54
CA PHE A 218 -37.89 -1.55 -29.47
C PHE A 218 -38.00 -1.02 -30.90
N GLY A 219 -39.19 -0.57 -31.31
CA GLY A 219 -39.39 0.10 -32.59
C GLY A 219 -38.63 1.43 -32.67
N LEU A 220 -38.62 2.21 -31.59
CA LEU A 220 -37.83 3.44 -31.53
C LEU A 220 -36.32 3.15 -31.56
N SER A 221 -35.86 2.08 -30.90
CA SER A 221 -34.47 1.61 -30.99
C SER A 221 -34.06 1.28 -32.43
N ILE A 222 -34.94 0.66 -33.24
CA ILE A 222 -34.67 0.38 -34.67
C ILE A 222 -34.40 1.68 -35.44
N ILE A 223 -35.18 2.73 -35.19
CA ILE A 223 -35.02 4.04 -35.84
C ILE A 223 -33.64 4.65 -35.48
N LEU A 224 -33.29 4.65 -34.19
CA LEU A 224 -31.99 5.16 -33.74
C LEU A 224 -30.81 4.37 -34.33
N LEU A 225 -30.91 3.04 -34.39
CA LEU A 225 -29.89 2.17 -34.97
C LEU A 225 -29.75 2.41 -36.48
N ALA A 226 -30.85 2.61 -37.21
CA ALA A 226 -30.81 2.91 -38.63
C ALA A 226 -30.09 4.25 -38.91
N ILE A 227 -30.39 5.29 -38.12
CA ILE A 227 -29.70 6.59 -38.20
C ILE A 227 -28.21 6.41 -37.86
N MET A 228 -27.89 5.67 -36.80
CA MET A 228 -26.52 5.36 -36.40
C MET A 228 -25.73 4.69 -37.53
N ILE A 229 -26.30 3.67 -38.20
CA ILE A 229 -25.66 2.98 -39.32
C ILE A 229 -25.36 3.95 -40.47
N VAL A 230 -26.32 4.82 -40.84
CA VAL A 230 -26.13 5.80 -41.91
C VAL A 230 -25.02 6.80 -41.57
N LEU A 231 -24.98 7.29 -40.33
CA LEU A 231 -23.96 8.22 -39.86
C LEU A 231 -22.58 7.56 -39.75
N ALA A 232 -22.48 6.36 -39.18
CA ALA A 232 -21.24 5.60 -39.12
C ALA A 232 -20.72 5.29 -40.54
N HIS A 233 -21.61 4.90 -41.46
CA HIS A 233 -21.24 4.63 -42.85
C HIS A 233 -20.70 5.87 -43.58
N SER A 234 -21.34 7.02 -43.40
CA SER A 234 -21.00 8.27 -44.11
C SER A 234 -19.86 9.08 -43.47
N GLN A 235 -19.71 9.02 -42.14
CA GLN A 235 -18.79 9.90 -41.40
C GLN A 235 -17.52 9.21 -40.90
N TRP A 236 -17.53 7.90 -40.68
CA TRP A 236 -16.36 7.17 -40.15
C TRP A 236 -15.49 6.62 -41.28
N SER A 237 -14.17 6.77 -41.14
CA SER A 237 -13.15 6.05 -41.92
C SER A 237 -13.01 4.62 -41.42
N GLU A 238 -12.56 3.70 -42.28
CA GLU A 238 -12.20 2.36 -41.82
C GLU A 238 -10.81 2.39 -41.15
N ASN A 239 -10.69 1.70 -40.02
CA ASN A 239 -9.42 1.50 -39.33
C ASN A 239 -9.31 0.06 -38.79
N PHE A 240 -8.07 -0.40 -38.68
CA PHE A 240 -7.69 -1.78 -38.35
C PHE A 240 -6.72 -1.76 -37.17
N GLY A 241 -6.64 -2.88 -36.45
CA GLY A 241 -5.62 -3.10 -35.41
C GLY A 241 -4.35 -3.71 -35.98
N ASP A 242 -3.48 -4.23 -35.11
CA ASP A 242 -2.28 -4.96 -35.54
C ASP A 242 -2.66 -6.33 -36.09
N GLU A 243 -2.49 -6.52 -37.41
CA GLU A 243 -2.85 -7.75 -38.13
C GLU A 243 -2.05 -8.98 -37.67
N ASN A 244 -0.94 -8.78 -36.95
CA ASN A 244 -0.03 -9.86 -36.51
C ASN A 244 -0.36 -10.43 -35.13
N VAL A 245 -1.31 -9.85 -34.39
CA VAL A 245 -1.66 -10.35 -33.05
C VAL A 245 -2.50 -11.62 -33.17
N GLN A 246 -1.87 -12.78 -32.90
CA GLN A 246 -2.58 -14.05 -32.87
C GLN A 246 -3.44 -14.14 -31.61
N PHE A 247 -4.71 -14.54 -31.77
CA PHE A 247 -5.69 -14.73 -30.69
C PHE A 247 -5.12 -15.44 -29.45
N TRP A 248 -4.34 -16.50 -29.66
CA TRP A 248 -3.77 -17.31 -28.58
C TRP A 248 -2.69 -16.57 -27.77
N SER A 249 -1.90 -15.68 -28.39
CA SER A 249 -0.84 -14.92 -27.70
C SER A 249 -1.37 -13.95 -26.64
N THR A 250 -2.53 -13.32 -26.87
CA THR A 250 -3.19 -12.45 -25.87
C THR A 250 -3.75 -13.26 -24.71
N PHE A 251 -4.27 -14.47 -24.98
CA PHE A 251 -4.74 -15.40 -23.96
C PHE A 251 -3.59 -15.96 -23.12
N ASP A 252 -2.47 -16.34 -23.74
CA ASP A 252 -1.30 -16.86 -23.05
C ASP A 252 -0.69 -15.80 -22.11
N GLY A 253 -0.55 -14.56 -22.57
CA GLY A 253 -0.06 -13.45 -21.75
C GLY A 253 -1.00 -13.10 -20.58
N ALA A 254 -2.32 -13.19 -20.79
CA ALA A 254 -3.30 -13.00 -19.72
C ALA A 254 -3.28 -14.15 -18.69
N TRP A 255 -3.23 -15.39 -19.16
CA TRP A 255 -3.11 -16.58 -18.30
C TRP A 255 -1.84 -16.54 -17.46
N GLU A 256 -0.72 -16.16 -18.09
CA GLU A 256 0.56 -16.04 -17.39
C GLU A 256 0.54 -14.92 -16.35
N ALA A 257 -0.09 -13.78 -16.63
CA ALA A 257 -0.28 -12.71 -15.66
C ALA A 257 -1.15 -13.14 -14.47
N ILE A 258 -2.26 -13.84 -14.74
CA ILE A 258 -3.16 -14.38 -13.71
C ILE A 258 -2.43 -15.41 -12.83
N ARG A 259 -1.66 -16.33 -13.41
CA ARG A 259 -0.96 -17.36 -12.62
C ARG A 259 0.16 -16.80 -11.74
N LYS A 260 0.80 -15.71 -12.16
CA LYS A 260 1.97 -15.14 -11.49
C LYS A 260 1.60 -14.21 -10.33
N ASP A 261 0.43 -13.59 -10.37
CA ASP A 261 0.03 -12.58 -9.39
C ASP A 261 -1.35 -12.88 -8.79
N VAL A 262 -1.35 -13.33 -7.52
CA VAL A 262 -2.58 -13.65 -6.79
C VAL A 262 -3.52 -12.44 -6.66
N ARG A 263 -3.01 -11.20 -6.73
CA ARG A 263 -3.85 -9.99 -6.69
C ARG A 263 -4.73 -9.90 -7.92
N ILE A 264 -4.20 -10.29 -9.09
CA ILE A 264 -4.97 -10.31 -10.35
C ILE A 264 -6.08 -11.37 -10.25
N VAL A 265 -5.79 -12.54 -9.65
CA VAL A 265 -6.80 -13.58 -9.41
C VAL A 265 -7.92 -13.06 -8.49
N LEU A 266 -7.56 -12.47 -7.36
CA LEU A 266 -8.52 -11.90 -6.40
C LEU A 266 -9.38 -10.83 -7.06
N LEU A 267 -8.75 -9.91 -7.80
CA LEU A 267 -9.45 -8.85 -8.55
C LEU A 267 -10.47 -9.44 -9.54
N CYS A 268 -10.08 -10.43 -10.33
CA CYS A 268 -10.98 -11.10 -11.28
C CYS A 268 -12.19 -11.74 -10.58
N LEU A 269 -11.95 -12.43 -9.45
CA LEU A 269 -13.02 -13.07 -8.69
C LEU A 269 -13.96 -12.04 -8.04
N ILE A 270 -13.43 -10.99 -7.42
CA ILE A 270 -14.23 -9.93 -6.81
C ILE A 270 -15.16 -9.29 -7.85
N GLN A 271 -14.62 -8.94 -9.03
CA GLN A 271 -15.41 -8.41 -10.13
C GLN A 271 -16.48 -9.40 -10.59
N SER A 272 -16.15 -10.68 -10.71
CA SER A 272 -17.09 -11.73 -11.12
C SER A 272 -18.27 -11.85 -10.17
N PHE A 273 -18.02 -11.85 -8.85
CA PHE A 273 -19.08 -11.96 -7.85
C PHE A 273 -19.93 -10.69 -7.77
N PHE A 274 -19.32 -9.51 -7.84
CA PHE A 274 -20.07 -8.25 -7.83
C PHE A 274 -20.94 -8.09 -9.08
N GLU A 275 -20.35 -8.28 -10.27
CA GLU A 275 -21.10 -8.17 -11.52
C GLU A 275 -22.19 -9.24 -11.63
N ALA A 276 -21.99 -10.43 -11.06
CA ALA A 276 -23.05 -11.45 -11.01
C ALA A 276 -24.25 -11.01 -10.17
N ALA A 277 -24.00 -10.38 -9.01
CA ALA A 277 -25.06 -9.78 -8.19
C ALA A 277 -25.77 -8.64 -8.92
N MET A 278 -25.03 -7.79 -9.65
CA MET A 278 -25.57 -6.71 -10.47
C MET A 278 -26.47 -7.23 -11.60
N TYR A 279 -26.04 -8.23 -12.39
CA TYR A 279 -26.87 -8.76 -13.47
C TYR A 279 -28.11 -9.49 -12.96
N THR A 280 -28.00 -10.16 -11.81
CA THR A 280 -29.16 -10.75 -11.14
C THR A 280 -30.13 -9.66 -10.69
N PHE A 281 -29.64 -8.56 -10.13
CA PHE A 281 -30.46 -7.39 -9.81
C PHE A 281 -31.18 -6.82 -11.05
N VAL A 282 -30.47 -6.66 -12.17
CA VAL A 282 -31.05 -6.17 -13.44
C VAL A 282 -32.19 -7.07 -13.95
N PHE A 283 -32.11 -8.38 -13.68
CA PHE A 283 -33.20 -9.31 -14.00
C PHE A 283 -34.38 -9.21 -13.00
N MET A 284 -34.08 -9.01 -11.71
CA MET A 284 -35.05 -9.17 -10.62
C MET A 284 -35.77 -7.88 -10.20
N TRP A 285 -35.25 -6.69 -10.53
CA TRP A 285 -35.85 -5.45 -10.01
C TRP A 285 -37.30 -5.25 -10.45
N THR A 286 -37.65 -5.60 -11.70
CA THR A 286 -39.04 -5.48 -12.18
C THR A 286 -40.00 -6.38 -11.40
N PRO A 287 -39.82 -7.72 -11.33
CA PRO A 287 -40.74 -8.58 -10.59
C PRO A 287 -40.80 -8.27 -9.08
N VAL A 288 -39.73 -7.75 -8.47
CA VAL A 288 -39.71 -7.40 -7.04
C VAL A 288 -40.39 -6.07 -6.73
N LEU A 289 -40.38 -5.10 -7.64
CA LEU A 289 -41.12 -3.85 -7.47
C LEU A 289 -42.60 -3.99 -7.88
N THR A 290 -42.96 -5.01 -8.67
CA THR A 290 -44.34 -5.35 -9.03
C THR A 290 -44.76 -6.74 -8.51
N PRO A 291 -44.84 -6.97 -7.19
CA PRO A 291 -45.24 -8.27 -6.63
C PRO A 291 -46.71 -8.62 -6.95
N ASP A 292 -47.58 -7.61 -7.03
CA ASP A 292 -48.98 -7.75 -7.46
C ASP A 292 -49.17 -7.22 -8.89
N ALA A 293 -49.79 -8.02 -9.76
CA ALA A 293 -50.07 -7.65 -11.15
C ALA A 293 -51.04 -6.45 -11.30
N SER A 294 -51.74 -6.07 -10.23
CA SER A 294 -52.67 -4.93 -10.17
C SER A 294 -51.97 -3.58 -9.97
N VAL A 295 -50.74 -3.55 -9.44
CA VAL A 295 -50.00 -2.31 -9.17
C VAL A 295 -49.16 -1.94 -10.40
N GLN A 296 -49.60 -0.93 -11.15
CA GLN A 296 -48.85 -0.39 -12.27
C GLN A 296 -47.92 0.74 -11.80
N ILE A 297 -46.61 0.56 -11.99
CA ILE A 297 -45.57 1.57 -11.74
C ILE A 297 -44.94 2.04 -13.05
N PRO A 298 -44.56 3.32 -13.18
CA PRO A 298 -43.91 3.86 -14.37
C PRO A 298 -42.47 3.35 -14.49
N LEU A 299 -42.29 2.18 -15.11
CA LEU A 299 -41.00 1.48 -15.20
C LEU A 299 -39.91 2.32 -15.86
N GLY A 300 -40.23 3.10 -16.90
CA GLY A 300 -39.26 4.00 -17.54
C GLY A 300 -38.78 5.14 -16.63
N LEU A 301 -39.64 5.63 -15.73
CA LEU A 301 -39.27 6.65 -14.73
C LEU A 301 -38.44 6.05 -13.60
N VAL A 302 -38.77 4.83 -13.13
CA VAL A 302 -37.94 4.09 -12.15
C VAL A 302 -36.55 3.84 -12.72
N PHE A 303 -36.47 3.41 -13.98
CA PHE A 303 -35.21 3.25 -14.69
C PHE A 303 -34.44 4.57 -14.80
N ALA A 304 -35.11 5.68 -15.11
CA ALA A 304 -34.48 7.01 -15.12
C ALA A 304 -33.91 7.38 -13.73
N CYS A 305 -34.60 7.04 -12.63
CA CYS A 305 -34.06 7.21 -11.28
C CYS A 305 -32.79 6.38 -11.05
N PHE A 306 -32.75 5.11 -11.50
CA PHE A 306 -31.54 4.27 -11.42
C PHE A 306 -30.36 4.91 -12.17
N MET A 307 -30.60 5.43 -13.37
CA MET A 307 -29.54 6.10 -14.14
C MET A 307 -29.03 7.38 -13.45
N VAL A 308 -29.90 8.18 -12.84
CA VAL A 308 -29.48 9.36 -12.04
C VAL A 308 -28.68 8.93 -10.80
N SER A 309 -29.10 7.87 -10.11
CA SER A 309 -28.37 7.30 -8.96
C SER A 309 -26.97 6.81 -9.37
N LEU A 310 -26.85 6.11 -10.49
CA LEU A 310 -25.57 5.67 -11.04
C LEU A 310 -24.64 6.88 -11.32
N MET A 311 -25.17 7.97 -11.89
CA MET A 311 -24.41 9.20 -12.09
C MET A 311 -23.96 9.84 -10.77
N ILE A 312 -24.83 9.88 -9.76
CA ILE A 312 -24.49 10.37 -8.41
C ILE A 312 -23.32 9.56 -7.84
N GLY A 313 -23.36 8.23 -7.92
CA GLY A 313 -22.28 7.36 -7.45
C GLY A 313 -20.92 7.65 -8.09
N SER A 314 -20.88 7.78 -9.42
CA SER A 314 -19.64 8.12 -10.14
C SER A 314 -19.11 9.50 -9.76
N SER A 315 -20.00 10.48 -9.54
CA SER A 315 -19.62 11.81 -9.10
C SER A 315 -19.08 11.81 -7.66
N VAL A 316 -19.70 11.04 -6.77
CA VAL A 316 -19.23 10.85 -5.39
C VAL A 316 -17.83 10.24 -5.36
N PHE A 317 -17.57 9.19 -6.16
CA PHE A 317 -16.23 8.61 -6.27
C PHE A 317 -15.19 9.64 -6.72
N SER A 318 -15.53 10.47 -7.72
CA SER A 318 -14.61 11.50 -8.23
C SER A 318 -14.27 12.53 -7.14
N ILE A 319 -15.25 12.98 -6.35
CA ILE A 319 -15.00 13.90 -5.22
C ILE A 319 -14.13 13.25 -4.14
N ILE A 320 -14.43 12.00 -3.78
CA ILE A 320 -13.64 11.25 -2.78
C ILE A 320 -12.18 11.10 -3.26
N SER A 321 -12.00 10.84 -4.55
CA SER A 321 -10.69 10.68 -5.18
C SER A 321 -9.93 12.01 -5.28
N GLU A 322 -10.58 13.12 -5.67
CA GLU A 322 -9.97 14.45 -5.76
C GLU A 322 -9.55 15.01 -4.39
N ARG A 323 -10.35 14.72 -3.36
CA ARG A 323 -10.11 15.19 -1.98
C ARG A 323 -9.24 14.25 -1.16
N HIS A 324 -8.79 13.13 -1.75
CA HIS A 324 -7.97 12.12 -1.09
C HIS A 324 -8.54 11.63 0.26
N LEU A 325 -9.87 11.59 0.41
CA LEU A 325 -10.53 11.25 1.68
C LEU A 325 -10.35 9.78 2.09
N PHE A 326 -10.29 8.87 1.11
CA PHE A 326 -10.13 7.44 1.30
C PHE A 326 -9.26 6.84 0.19
N THR A 327 -8.55 5.76 0.49
CA THR A 327 -7.88 4.95 -0.55
C THR A 327 -8.92 4.27 -1.45
N THR A 328 -8.57 4.04 -2.72
CA THR A 328 -9.46 3.42 -3.71
C THR A 328 -9.94 2.04 -3.25
N GLU A 329 -9.07 1.30 -2.58
CA GLU A 329 -9.28 -0.02 -2.01
C GLU A 329 -10.27 0.01 -0.83
N THR A 330 -10.22 1.04 0.02
CA THR A 330 -11.21 1.26 1.10
C THR A 330 -12.57 1.64 0.52
N VAL A 331 -12.60 2.49 -0.50
CA VAL A 331 -13.85 2.84 -1.20
C VAL A 331 -14.48 1.59 -1.84
N ALA A 332 -13.67 0.69 -2.41
CA ALA A 332 -14.16 -0.59 -2.94
C ALA A 332 -14.81 -1.45 -1.85
N THR A 333 -14.18 -1.59 -0.67
CA THR A 333 -14.74 -2.35 0.45
C THR A 333 -16.06 -1.74 0.96
N ILE A 334 -16.10 -0.43 1.16
CA ILE A 334 -17.32 0.27 1.62
C ILE A 334 -18.45 0.06 0.60
N MET A 335 -18.16 0.22 -0.69
CA MET A 335 -19.12 0.01 -1.76
C MET A 335 -19.68 -1.42 -1.77
N LEU A 336 -18.84 -2.45 -1.58
CA LEU A 336 -19.29 -3.84 -1.49
C LEU A 336 -20.18 -4.09 -0.25
N CYS A 337 -19.82 -3.54 0.91
CA CYS A 337 -20.62 -3.67 2.14
C CYS A 337 -22.00 -3.00 2.00
N VAL A 338 -22.05 -1.79 1.45
CA VAL A 338 -23.32 -1.08 1.20
C VAL A 338 -24.16 -1.84 0.17
N SER A 339 -23.52 -2.42 -0.85
CA SER A 339 -24.19 -3.29 -1.83
C SER A 339 -24.82 -4.52 -1.18
N ALA A 340 -24.09 -5.20 -0.28
CA ALA A 340 -24.60 -6.37 0.44
C ALA A 340 -25.80 -6.00 1.34
N LEU A 341 -25.70 -4.87 2.06
CA LEU A 341 -26.78 -4.37 2.91
C LEU A 341 -28.03 -4.05 2.09
N THR A 342 -27.88 -3.31 0.99
CA THR A 342 -29.02 -2.89 0.15
C THR A 342 -29.69 -4.07 -0.54
N LEU A 343 -28.92 -5.03 -1.07
CA LEU A 343 -29.50 -6.24 -1.68
C LEU A 343 -30.05 -7.25 -0.66
N SER A 344 -29.81 -7.07 0.64
CA SER A 344 -30.47 -7.86 1.68
C SER A 344 -31.90 -7.39 1.99
N VAL A 345 -32.25 -6.15 1.66
CA VAL A 345 -33.56 -5.55 1.95
C VAL A 345 -34.72 -6.31 1.29
N PRO A 346 -34.67 -6.69 0.00
CA PRO A 346 -35.74 -7.46 -0.63
C PRO A 346 -35.92 -8.88 -0.08
N ILE A 347 -34.95 -9.40 0.68
CA ILE A 347 -35.06 -10.70 1.37
C ILE A 347 -36.01 -10.57 2.56
N LEU A 348 -36.03 -9.40 3.21
CA LEU A 348 -36.74 -9.15 4.46
C LEU A 348 -38.07 -8.43 4.26
N PHE A 349 -38.21 -7.69 3.16
CA PHE A 349 -39.35 -6.80 2.92
C PHE A 349 -39.91 -6.95 1.50
N GLU A 350 -41.22 -7.15 1.38
CA GLU A 350 -41.97 -7.17 0.12
C GLU A 350 -42.74 -5.85 -0.07
N ASN A 351 -42.05 -4.70 0.09
CA ASN A 351 -42.68 -3.38 0.05
C ASN A 351 -41.99 -2.45 -0.95
N LEU A 352 -42.74 -1.91 -1.92
CA LEU A 352 -42.26 -0.97 -2.93
C LEU A 352 -41.47 0.21 -2.33
N TYR A 353 -41.99 0.82 -1.27
CA TYR A 353 -41.40 2.02 -0.66
C TYR A 353 -40.14 1.73 0.16
N VAL A 354 -39.86 0.46 0.46
CA VAL A 354 -38.64 0.01 1.15
C VAL A 354 -37.62 -0.48 0.13
N ASN A 355 -38.05 -1.23 -0.88
CA ASN A 355 -37.19 -1.83 -1.89
C ASN A 355 -36.68 -0.81 -2.91
N LEU A 356 -37.51 0.16 -3.32
CA LEU A 356 -37.09 1.17 -4.31
C LEU A 356 -35.92 2.05 -3.81
N PRO A 357 -35.93 2.62 -2.59
CA PRO A 357 -34.76 3.33 -2.06
C PRO A 357 -33.51 2.45 -1.93
N ALA A 358 -33.66 1.19 -1.51
CA ALA A 358 -32.54 0.25 -1.42
C ALA A 358 -31.89 0.01 -2.80
N PHE A 359 -32.70 -0.16 -3.84
CA PHE A 359 -32.24 -0.30 -5.22
C PHE A 359 -31.58 0.98 -5.75
N LEU A 360 -32.07 2.16 -5.38
CA LEU A 360 -31.41 3.42 -5.74
C LEU A 360 -30.02 3.55 -5.11
N VAL A 361 -29.85 3.13 -3.85
CA VAL A 361 -28.53 3.11 -3.21
C VAL A 361 -27.62 2.07 -3.83
N PHE A 362 -28.12 0.88 -4.17
CA PHE A 362 -27.36 -0.13 -4.90
C PHE A 362 -26.87 0.40 -6.26
N GLU A 363 -27.70 1.12 -7.00
CA GLU A 363 -27.32 1.77 -8.26
C GLU A 363 -26.26 2.86 -8.07
N MET A 364 -26.30 3.61 -6.95
CA MET A 364 -25.18 4.49 -6.59
C MET A 364 -23.89 3.71 -6.35
N CYS A 365 -23.96 2.52 -5.72
CA CYS A 365 -22.80 1.63 -5.57
C CYS A 365 -22.27 1.14 -6.92
N CYS A 366 -23.15 0.77 -7.87
CA CYS A 366 -22.76 0.48 -9.25
C CYS A 366 -22.08 1.68 -9.94
N GLY A 367 -22.55 2.90 -9.66
CA GLY A 367 -21.90 4.14 -10.11
C GLY A 367 -20.49 4.35 -9.56
N VAL A 368 -20.25 3.99 -8.30
CA VAL A 368 -18.92 4.02 -7.66
C VAL A 368 -18.01 2.89 -8.19
N TYR A 369 -18.58 1.71 -8.44
CA TYR A 369 -17.86 0.51 -8.85
C TYR A 369 -17.00 0.72 -10.11
N TRP A 370 -17.59 1.28 -11.18
CA TRP A 370 -16.92 1.42 -12.47
C TRP A 370 -15.61 2.22 -12.43
N PRO A 371 -15.58 3.47 -11.91
CA PRO A 371 -14.34 4.24 -11.81
C PRO A 371 -13.39 3.68 -10.73
N CYS A 372 -13.91 3.11 -9.65
CA CYS A 372 -13.11 2.51 -8.58
C CYS A 372 -12.30 1.30 -9.07
N TYR A 373 -12.96 0.27 -9.60
CA TYR A 373 -12.30 -0.91 -10.15
C TYR A 373 -11.60 -0.62 -11.48
N GLY A 374 -12.01 0.41 -12.23
CA GLY A 374 -11.21 0.95 -13.33
C GLY A 374 -9.82 1.38 -12.88
N THR A 375 -9.74 2.12 -11.77
CA THR A 375 -8.48 2.60 -11.18
C THR A 375 -7.64 1.47 -10.59
N ILE A 376 -8.26 0.51 -9.89
CA ILE A 376 -7.54 -0.66 -9.33
C ILE A 376 -6.96 -1.51 -10.46
N ARG A 377 -7.74 -1.79 -11.51
CA ARG A 377 -7.29 -2.54 -12.69
C ARG A 377 -6.14 -1.88 -13.41
N SER A 378 -6.19 -0.55 -13.59
CA SER A 378 -5.13 0.17 -14.31
C SER A 378 -3.79 0.14 -13.57
N ARG A 379 -3.81 0.05 -12.23
CA ARG A 379 -2.61 -0.12 -11.40
C ARG A 379 -2.11 -1.56 -11.36
N MET A 380 -3.00 -2.56 -11.31
CA MET A 380 -2.63 -3.97 -11.08
C MET A 380 -2.33 -4.75 -12.36
N ILE A 381 -3.04 -4.47 -13.46
CA ILE A 381 -2.98 -5.26 -14.69
C ILE A 381 -2.20 -4.49 -15.78
N PRO A 382 -1.09 -5.07 -16.29
CA PRO A 382 -0.34 -4.51 -17.41
C PRO A 382 -1.24 -4.25 -18.62
N GLU A 383 -1.00 -3.17 -19.34
CA GLU A 383 -1.84 -2.74 -20.45
C GLU A 383 -1.91 -3.78 -21.59
N SER A 384 -0.80 -4.46 -21.88
CA SER A 384 -0.67 -5.45 -22.95
C SER A 384 -1.57 -6.69 -22.79
N CYS A 385 -1.94 -7.05 -21.55
CA CYS A 385 -2.79 -8.22 -21.28
C CYS A 385 -4.13 -7.86 -20.61
N ARG A 386 -4.44 -6.56 -20.43
CA ARG A 386 -5.63 -6.10 -19.70
C ARG A 386 -6.93 -6.62 -20.28
N SER A 387 -7.09 -6.57 -21.60
CA SER A 387 -8.29 -7.09 -22.29
C SER A 387 -8.45 -8.61 -22.11
N GLY A 388 -7.36 -9.37 -22.20
CA GLY A 388 -7.35 -10.81 -21.99
C GLY A 388 -7.72 -11.19 -20.55
N VAL A 389 -7.17 -10.51 -19.55
CA VAL A 389 -7.50 -10.75 -18.13
C VAL A 389 -8.98 -10.45 -17.85
N MET A 390 -9.54 -9.38 -18.42
CA MET A 390 -10.96 -9.07 -18.30
C MET A 390 -11.85 -10.15 -18.93
N ASN A 391 -11.44 -10.72 -20.07
CA ASN A 391 -12.16 -11.84 -20.68
C ASN A 391 -12.12 -13.10 -19.80
N PHE A 392 -11.01 -13.37 -19.13
CA PHE A 392 -10.93 -14.46 -18.15
C PHE A 392 -11.86 -14.24 -16.96
N ALA A 393 -11.99 -13.01 -16.44
CA ALA A 393 -12.94 -12.69 -15.37
C ALA A 393 -14.41 -12.90 -15.80
N ARG A 394 -14.73 -12.77 -17.09
CA ARG A 394 -16.09 -13.01 -17.61
C ARG A 394 -16.51 -14.49 -17.57
N ILE A 395 -15.58 -15.44 -17.56
CA ILE A 395 -15.92 -16.87 -17.52
C ILE A 395 -16.63 -17.25 -16.21
N PRO A 396 -16.02 -17.08 -15.02
CA PRO A 396 -16.70 -17.38 -13.75
C PRO A 396 -17.93 -16.50 -13.54
N LEU A 397 -17.88 -15.21 -13.91
CA LEU A 397 -19.04 -14.32 -13.90
C LEU A 397 -20.25 -14.93 -14.61
N ASN A 398 -20.11 -15.32 -15.87
CA ASN A 398 -21.23 -15.82 -16.66
C ASN A 398 -21.71 -17.19 -16.16
N LEU A 399 -20.82 -18.04 -15.65
CA LEU A 399 -21.22 -19.29 -15.00
C LEU A 399 -22.08 -19.04 -13.75
N ILE A 400 -21.70 -18.07 -12.91
CA ILE A 400 -22.48 -17.68 -11.73
C ILE A 400 -23.82 -17.11 -12.15
N VAL A 401 -23.86 -16.19 -13.12
CA VAL A 401 -25.11 -15.59 -13.60
C VAL A 401 -26.06 -16.64 -14.18
N VAL A 402 -25.57 -17.55 -15.02
CA VAL A 402 -26.38 -18.65 -15.56
C VAL A 402 -26.90 -19.55 -14.44
N PHE A 403 -26.07 -19.88 -13.46
CA PHE A 403 -26.49 -20.66 -12.30
C PHE A 403 -27.58 -19.94 -11.48
N VAL A 404 -27.39 -18.65 -11.17
CA VAL A 404 -28.36 -17.87 -10.39
C VAL A 404 -29.68 -17.71 -11.15
N LEU A 405 -29.64 -17.38 -12.44
CA LEU A 405 -30.85 -17.20 -13.26
C LEU A 405 -31.63 -18.50 -13.46
N THR A 406 -30.94 -19.64 -13.67
CA THR A 406 -31.61 -20.94 -13.78
C THR A 406 -32.32 -21.34 -12.49
N GLN A 407 -31.78 -20.96 -11.32
CA GLN A 407 -32.47 -21.14 -10.04
C GLN A 407 -33.60 -20.11 -9.83
N ALA A 408 -33.40 -18.86 -10.26
CA ALA A 408 -34.38 -17.77 -10.13
C ALA A 408 -35.72 -18.07 -10.83
N GLY A 409 -35.70 -18.89 -11.88
CA GLY A 409 -36.92 -19.32 -12.59
C GLY A 409 -37.79 -20.32 -11.82
N SER A 410 -37.24 -21.01 -10.80
CA SER A 410 -37.90 -22.12 -10.09
C SER A 410 -38.13 -21.87 -8.59
N GLN A 411 -37.57 -20.79 -8.03
CA GLN A 411 -37.54 -20.48 -6.60
C GLN A 411 -38.09 -19.07 -6.30
N SER A 412 -38.36 -18.77 -5.02
CA SER A 412 -38.79 -17.43 -4.58
C SER A 412 -37.77 -16.34 -4.93
N HIS A 413 -38.24 -15.11 -5.17
CA HIS A 413 -37.39 -13.93 -5.41
C HIS A 413 -36.38 -13.70 -4.27
N SER A 414 -36.75 -14.01 -3.03
CA SER A 414 -35.85 -13.96 -1.87
C SER A 414 -34.64 -14.88 -2.03
N THR A 415 -34.79 -16.04 -2.67
CA THR A 415 -33.68 -16.98 -2.95
C THR A 415 -32.66 -16.37 -3.90
N SER A 416 -33.11 -15.65 -4.93
CA SER A 416 -32.22 -14.98 -5.88
C SER A 416 -31.39 -13.90 -5.18
N PHE A 417 -32.00 -13.09 -4.30
CA PHE A 417 -31.28 -12.09 -3.51
C PHE A 417 -30.39 -12.69 -2.41
N MET A 418 -30.73 -13.85 -1.84
CA MET A 418 -29.83 -14.60 -0.95
C MET A 418 -28.56 -15.06 -1.68
N MET A 419 -28.68 -15.50 -2.95
CA MET A 419 -27.53 -15.86 -3.78
C MET A 419 -26.68 -14.61 -4.12
N CYS A 420 -27.30 -13.47 -4.42
CA CYS A 420 -26.60 -12.19 -4.59
C CYS A 420 -25.83 -11.80 -3.32
N LEU A 421 -26.47 -11.91 -2.15
CA LEU A 421 -25.84 -11.62 -0.86
C LEU A 421 -24.64 -12.55 -0.62
N GLY A 422 -24.77 -13.85 -0.91
CA GLY A 422 -23.66 -14.80 -0.86
C GLY A 422 -22.50 -14.38 -1.76
N CYS A 423 -22.77 -13.99 -3.00
CA CYS A 423 -21.76 -13.47 -3.93
C CYS A 423 -21.06 -12.23 -3.37
N LEU A 424 -21.82 -11.27 -2.85
CA LEU A 424 -21.27 -10.03 -2.30
C LEU A 424 -20.46 -10.27 -1.02
N VAL A 425 -20.87 -11.19 -0.15
CA VAL A 425 -20.08 -11.58 1.04
C VAL A 425 -18.74 -12.21 0.62
N ILE A 426 -18.75 -13.08 -0.38
CA ILE A 426 -17.52 -13.64 -0.94
C ILE A 426 -16.64 -12.52 -1.52
N ALA A 427 -17.22 -11.60 -2.28
CA ALA A 427 -16.50 -10.44 -2.83
C ALA A 427 -15.88 -9.57 -1.72
N ILE A 428 -16.58 -9.33 -0.60
CA ILE A 428 -16.05 -8.59 0.56
C ILE A 428 -14.85 -9.31 1.15
N VAL A 429 -14.96 -10.61 1.42
CA VAL A 429 -13.85 -11.41 1.99
C VAL A 429 -12.63 -11.39 1.05
N LEU A 430 -12.85 -11.54 -0.25
CA LEU A 430 -11.79 -11.48 -1.24
C LEU A 430 -11.17 -10.08 -1.33
N GLN A 431 -11.96 -9.01 -1.23
CA GLN A 431 -11.47 -7.63 -1.22
C GLN A 431 -10.66 -7.34 0.05
N MET A 432 -11.10 -7.82 1.22
CA MET A 432 -10.32 -7.71 2.46
C MET A 432 -8.98 -8.43 2.34
N LYS A 433 -8.97 -9.62 1.73
CA LYS A 433 -7.73 -10.34 1.44
C LYS A 433 -6.84 -9.62 0.43
N LEU A 434 -7.42 -8.99 -0.59
CA LEU A 434 -6.68 -8.18 -1.56
C LEU A 434 -6.01 -6.99 -0.88
N ASN A 435 -6.69 -6.36 0.07
CA ASN A 435 -6.16 -5.22 0.83
C ASN A 435 -5.01 -5.60 1.79
N GLN A 436 -4.91 -6.87 2.19
CA GLN A 436 -3.84 -7.38 3.05
C GLN A 436 -2.55 -7.70 2.27
N LEU A 437 -2.58 -7.71 0.94
CA LEU A 437 -1.42 -8.01 0.12
C LEU A 437 -0.59 -6.74 -0.14
N PRO A 438 0.75 -6.82 -0.03
CA PRO A 438 1.62 -5.65 -0.23
C PRO A 438 1.49 -5.08 -1.66
N PRO A 439 1.59 -3.76 -1.84
CA PRO A 439 1.51 -3.11 -3.14
C PRO A 439 2.64 -3.57 -4.07
N ARG A 440 2.39 -3.53 -5.39
CA ARG A 440 3.37 -3.93 -6.41
C ARG A 440 4.41 -2.83 -6.55
N GLU A 441 5.68 -3.13 -6.22
CA GLU A 441 6.81 -2.26 -6.56
C GLU A 441 6.76 -1.91 -8.07
N LYS A 442 6.84 -0.61 -8.38
CA LYS A 442 7.09 -0.16 -9.75
C LYS A 442 8.53 -0.57 -10.07
N THR A 443 8.64 -1.58 -10.92
CA THR A 443 9.90 -2.23 -11.28
C THR A 443 10.82 -1.28 -12.06
N THR A 444 12.01 -1.05 -11.50
CA THR A 444 13.21 -0.72 -12.28
C THR A 444 14.28 -1.79 -11.98
N ILE A 445 14.35 -2.80 -12.87
CA ILE A 445 15.49 -3.68 -13.25
C ILE A 445 16.11 -4.64 -12.15
N PRO A 446 16.91 -5.68 -12.50
CA PRO A 446 16.55 -7.00 -13.04
C PRO A 446 16.79 -8.20 -12.09
N ASP A 447 16.30 -9.36 -12.55
CA ASP A 447 16.50 -10.74 -12.08
C ASP A 447 17.79 -11.04 -11.30
N GLN A 448 17.63 -11.44 -10.02
CA GLN A 448 18.46 -12.48 -9.39
C GLN A 448 17.75 -13.22 -8.22
N THR A 449 16.61 -12.74 -7.72
CA THR A 449 15.89 -13.36 -6.60
C THR A 449 14.92 -14.48 -7.00
N ARG A 450 15.26 -15.30 -8.01
CA ARG A 450 14.36 -16.35 -8.52
C ARG A 450 14.51 -17.73 -7.86
N ILE A 451 15.28 -17.86 -6.77
CA ILE A 451 15.59 -19.19 -6.18
C ILE A 451 15.06 -19.41 -4.75
N ILE A 452 14.60 -18.39 -4.01
CA ILE A 452 14.23 -18.58 -2.59
C ILE A 452 12.71 -18.68 -2.34
N LEU A 453 11.84 -18.31 -3.29
CA LEU A 453 10.38 -18.28 -3.07
C LEU A 453 9.62 -19.50 -3.59
N ASN A 454 10.12 -20.71 -3.33
CA ASN A 454 9.39 -21.95 -3.64
C ASN A 454 8.87 -22.72 -2.41
N GLU A 455 8.75 -22.05 -1.27
CA GLU A 455 7.99 -22.57 -0.14
C GLU A 455 6.59 -21.94 -0.12
N MET A 456 5.65 -22.64 -0.77
CA MET A 456 4.23 -22.32 -0.67
C MET A 456 3.79 -22.33 0.80
N ASN A 457 3.26 -21.20 1.27
CA ASN A 457 2.62 -21.01 2.57
C ASN A 457 1.74 -22.24 2.94
N PRO A 458 1.89 -22.85 4.13
CA PRO A 458 1.13 -24.03 4.57
C PRO A 458 -0.38 -23.86 4.43
N ALA A 459 -0.90 -22.65 4.66
CA ALA A 459 -2.33 -22.35 4.53
C ALA A 459 -2.83 -22.43 3.08
N LEU A 460 -1.99 -22.04 2.11
CA LEU A 460 -2.30 -22.14 0.68
C LEU A 460 -2.31 -23.60 0.23
N GLN A 461 -1.39 -24.42 0.74
CA GLN A 461 -1.37 -25.86 0.44
C GLN A 461 -2.64 -26.56 0.97
N ILE A 462 -3.06 -26.22 2.19
CA ILE A 462 -4.30 -26.75 2.80
C ILE A 462 -5.52 -26.33 1.98
N PHE A 463 -5.62 -25.05 1.61
CA PHE A 463 -6.76 -24.53 0.82
C PHE A 463 -6.86 -25.16 -0.57
N VAL A 464 -5.74 -25.25 -1.30
CA VAL A 464 -5.69 -25.92 -2.62
C VAL A 464 -6.05 -27.40 -2.50
N SER A 465 -5.60 -28.07 -1.44
CA SER A 465 -5.92 -29.48 -1.20
C SER A 465 -7.42 -29.69 -0.97
N ILE A 466 -8.07 -28.83 -0.16
CA ILE A 466 -9.51 -28.88 0.08
C ILE A 466 -10.30 -28.62 -1.22
N LEU A 467 -9.88 -27.63 -2.02
CA LEU A 467 -10.55 -27.29 -3.27
C LEU A 467 -10.50 -28.44 -4.29
N ILE A 468 -9.35 -29.11 -4.41
CA ILE A 468 -9.18 -30.27 -5.30
C ILE A 468 -10.09 -31.43 -4.84
N PHE A 469 -10.25 -31.65 -3.52
CA PHE A 469 -11.16 -32.69 -3.02
C PHE A 469 -12.63 -32.38 -3.29
N ILE A 470 -13.05 -31.12 -3.15
CA ILE A 470 -14.43 -30.71 -3.49
C ILE A 470 -14.68 -30.89 -4.99
N LEU A 471 -13.74 -30.48 -5.85
CA LEU A 471 -13.85 -30.66 -7.30
C LEU A 471 -13.90 -32.13 -7.70
N ALA A 472 -13.09 -32.99 -7.07
CA ALA A 472 -13.12 -34.43 -7.27
C ALA A 472 -14.48 -35.02 -6.86
N GLY A 473 -15.03 -34.60 -5.70
CA GLY A 473 -16.32 -35.07 -5.21
C GLY A 473 -17.49 -34.67 -6.12
N ILE A 474 -17.50 -33.44 -6.64
CA ILE A 474 -18.51 -32.98 -7.61
C ILE A 474 -18.43 -33.80 -8.90
N ALA A 475 -17.22 -34.06 -9.41
CA ALA A 475 -17.04 -34.82 -10.63
C ALA A 475 -17.44 -36.30 -10.46
N GLU A 476 -17.05 -36.95 -9.37
CA GLU A 476 -17.39 -38.37 -9.16
C GLU A 476 -18.89 -38.58 -8.89
N ILE A 477 -19.47 -37.83 -7.95
CA ILE A 477 -20.88 -37.98 -7.58
C ILE A 477 -21.77 -37.50 -8.72
N GLY A 478 -21.45 -36.35 -9.34
CA GLY A 478 -22.20 -35.82 -10.47
C GLY A 478 -22.12 -36.71 -11.71
N GLY A 479 -20.93 -37.24 -12.01
CA GLY A 479 -20.75 -38.18 -13.12
C GLY A 479 -21.51 -39.50 -12.91
N GLY A 480 -21.44 -40.08 -11.71
CA GLY A 480 -22.21 -41.27 -11.33
C GLY A 480 -23.73 -41.02 -11.32
N TRP A 481 -24.17 -39.87 -10.81
CA TRP A 481 -25.58 -39.48 -10.79
C TRP A 481 -26.16 -39.33 -12.20
N LEU A 482 -25.42 -38.74 -13.15
CA LEU A 482 -25.87 -38.63 -14.55
C LEU A 482 -26.05 -40.01 -15.23
N VAL A 483 -25.17 -40.96 -14.92
CA VAL A 483 -25.32 -42.36 -15.37
C VAL A 483 -26.53 -43.01 -14.69
N TRP A 484 -26.71 -42.80 -13.39
CA TRP A 484 -27.86 -43.29 -12.62
C TRP A 484 -29.20 -42.78 -13.18
N GLN A 485 -29.31 -41.49 -13.48
CA GLN A 485 -30.51 -40.87 -14.07
C GLN A 485 -30.89 -41.49 -15.43
N THR A 486 -29.89 -41.91 -16.21
CA THR A 486 -30.15 -42.55 -17.51
C THR A 486 -30.68 -43.98 -17.33
N ILE A 487 -30.07 -44.75 -16.43
CA ILE A 487 -30.38 -46.18 -16.24
C ILE A 487 -31.66 -46.39 -15.42
N ARG A 488 -31.81 -45.67 -14.30
CA ARG A 488 -32.91 -45.85 -13.34
C ARG A 488 -34.12 -44.99 -13.68
N GLU A 489 -33.89 -43.73 -14.05
CA GLU A 489 -34.96 -42.74 -14.31
C GLU A 489 -35.28 -42.57 -15.80
N LYS A 490 -34.74 -43.44 -16.67
CA LYS A 490 -34.96 -43.49 -18.14
C LYS A 490 -34.71 -42.16 -18.86
N ARG A 491 -33.76 -41.35 -18.39
CA ARG A 491 -33.31 -40.13 -19.06
C ARG A 491 -32.56 -40.43 -20.37
N PRO A 492 -32.36 -39.46 -21.28
CA PRO A 492 -31.72 -39.69 -22.58
C PRO A 492 -30.30 -40.26 -22.47
N TRP A 493 -29.94 -41.17 -23.38
CA TRP A 493 -28.67 -41.93 -23.35
C TRP A 493 -27.40 -41.05 -23.31
N TRP A 494 -27.46 -39.84 -23.85
CA TRP A 494 -26.31 -38.92 -23.86
C TRP A 494 -25.97 -38.37 -22.45
N TRP A 495 -26.89 -38.47 -21.48
CA TRP A 495 -26.59 -38.17 -20.06
C TRP A 495 -25.63 -39.20 -19.47
N ALA A 496 -25.78 -40.48 -19.81
CA ALA A 496 -24.82 -41.50 -19.43
C ALA A 496 -23.47 -41.30 -20.12
N LEU A 497 -23.45 -40.85 -21.38
CA LEU A 497 -22.20 -40.51 -22.07
C LEU A 497 -21.49 -39.34 -21.38
N LEU A 498 -22.22 -38.27 -21.07
CA LEU A 498 -21.69 -37.10 -20.36
C LEU A 498 -21.22 -37.47 -18.94
N GLY A 499 -22.01 -38.23 -18.19
CA GLY A 499 -21.65 -38.73 -16.87
C GLY A 499 -20.41 -39.62 -16.89
N SER A 500 -20.27 -40.49 -17.90
CA SER A 500 -19.09 -41.34 -18.08
C SER A 500 -17.84 -40.52 -18.41
N LEU A 501 -17.95 -39.47 -19.23
CA LEU A 501 -16.84 -38.56 -19.52
C LEU A 501 -16.40 -37.77 -18.28
N ILE A 502 -17.36 -37.35 -17.45
CA ILE A 502 -17.08 -36.66 -16.18
C ILE A 502 -16.41 -37.63 -15.18
N LEU A 503 -16.82 -38.90 -15.14
CA LEU A 503 -16.14 -39.93 -14.32
C LEU A 503 -14.71 -40.21 -14.79
N VAL A 504 -14.44 -40.17 -16.10
CA VAL A 504 -13.09 -40.25 -16.65
C VAL A 504 -12.27 -39.02 -16.22
N ALA A 505 -12.84 -37.82 -16.31
CA ALA A 505 -12.18 -36.59 -15.85
C ALA A 505 -11.88 -36.63 -14.35
N TYR A 506 -12.80 -37.14 -13.54
CA TYR A 506 -12.60 -37.39 -12.12
C TYR A 506 -11.34 -38.22 -11.85
N GLY A 507 -11.07 -39.28 -12.61
CA GLY A 507 -9.86 -40.12 -12.42
C GLY A 507 -8.54 -39.35 -12.46
N PHE A 508 -8.50 -38.17 -13.10
CA PHE A 508 -7.33 -37.31 -13.16
C PHE A 508 -7.28 -36.27 -12.03
N ILE A 509 -8.43 -35.84 -11.47
CA ILE A 509 -8.50 -34.72 -10.52
C ILE A 509 -7.75 -35.02 -9.20
N PRO A 510 -7.91 -36.18 -8.54
CA PRO A 510 -7.16 -36.54 -7.32
C PRO A 510 -5.64 -36.66 -7.52
N THR A 511 -5.17 -36.87 -8.76
CA THR A 511 -3.72 -36.97 -9.07
C THR A 511 -2.98 -35.63 -8.92
N LEU A 512 -3.74 -34.53 -8.80
CA LEU A 512 -3.21 -33.18 -8.57
C LEU A 512 -2.84 -32.93 -7.09
N GLN A 513 -3.14 -33.88 -6.19
CA GLN A 513 -2.74 -33.82 -4.78
C GLN A 513 -1.26 -34.19 -4.61
N LYS A 514 -0.54 -33.42 -3.79
CA LYS A 514 0.89 -33.66 -3.49
C LYS A 514 1.14 -34.74 -2.44
N THR A 515 0.09 -35.21 -1.74
CA THR A 515 0.18 -36.22 -0.66
C THR A 515 0.13 -37.66 -1.18
N SER A 516 0.62 -38.62 -0.39
CA SER A 516 0.73 -40.02 -0.81
C SER A 516 -0.63 -40.61 -1.21
N PHE A 517 -0.63 -41.40 -2.30
CA PHE A 517 -1.83 -42.00 -2.92
C PHE A 517 -2.80 -42.62 -1.89
N SER A 518 -2.28 -43.44 -0.98
CA SER A 518 -3.10 -44.11 0.04
C SER A 518 -3.75 -43.17 1.05
N ARG A 519 -3.11 -42.05 1.39
CA ARG A 519 -3.64 -41.05 2.33
C ARG A 519 -4.66 -40.13 1.66
N SER A 520 -4.36 -39.70 0.43
CA SER A 520 -5.25 -38.87 -0.37
C SER A 520 -6.57 -39.59 -0.64
N TYR A 521 -6.55 -40.87 -1.01
CA TYR A 521 -7.76 -41.65 -1.22
C TYR A 521 -8.53 -41.97 0.07
N ALA A 522 -7.85 -42.19 1.21
CA ALA A 522 -8.51 -42.38 2.50
C ALA A 522 -9.22 -41.11 3.01
N ALA A 523 -8.58 -39.94 2.88
CA ALA A 523 -9.16 -38.65 3.24
C ALA A 523 -10.30 -38.25 2.28
N TYR A 524 -10.12 -38.51 0.99
CA TYR A 524 -11.14 -38.28 -0.02
C TYR A 524 -12.40 -39.13 0.21
N GLY A 525 -12.25 -40.41 0.57
CA GLY A 525 -13.38 -41.28 0.90
C GLY A 525 -14.26 -40.71 2.02
N GLY A 526 -13.70 -39.94 2.96
CA GLY A 526 -14.48 -39.28 3.99
C GLY A 526 -15.22 -38.02 3.53
N ILE A 527 -14.58 -37.20 2.69
CA ILE A 527 -15.23 -36.03 2.05
C ILE A 527 -16.34 -36.49 1.10
N PHE A 528 -16.14 -37.61 0.41
CA PHE A 528 -17.11 -38.23 -0.49
C PHE A 528 -18.41 -38.60 0.24
N VAL A 529 -18.34 -39.18 1.45
CA VAL A 529 -19.53 -39.53 2.25
C VAL A 529 -20.33 -38.27 2.61
N ALA A 530 -19.65 -37.22 3.09
CA ALA A 530 -20.31 -35.96 3.44
C ALA A 530 -20.95 -35.27 2.22
N MET A 531 -20.24 -35.26 1.08
CA MET A 531 -20.77 -34.70 -0.16
C MET A 531 -21.91 -35.53 -0.75
N SER A 532 -21.92 -36.85 -0.57
CA SER A 532 -23.01 -37.72 -1.05
C SER A 532 -24.33 -37.42 -0.34
N PHE A 533 -24.30 -37.17 0.97
CA PHE A 533 -25.49 -36.73 1.72
C PHE A 533 -25.95 -35.33 1.30
N LEU A 534 -25.00 -34.40 1.10
CA LEU A 534 -25.31 -33.06 0.61
C LEU A 534 -25.90 -33.10 -0.82
N TRP A 535 -25.38 -33.98 -1.68
CA TRP A 535 -25.87 -34.16 -3.04
C TRP A 535 -27.27 -34.77 -3.06
N GLY A 536 -27.52 -35.82 -2.27
CA GLY A 536 -28.87 -36.40 -2.11
C GLY A 536 -29.87 -35.38 -1.56
N TYR A 537 -29.46 -34.52 -0.64
CA TYR A 537 -30.28 -33.42 -0.15
C TYR A 537 -30.60 -32.38 -1.23
N ILE A 538 -29.61 -31.97 -2.02
CA ILE A 538 -29.76 -30.92 -3.04
C ILE A 538 -30.55 -31.41 -4.26
N PHE A 539 -30.20 -32.58 -4.79
CA PHE A 539 -30.72 -33.06 -6.09
C PHE A 539 -31.85 -34.07 -5.94
N ASP A 540 -31.74 -35.00 -5.00
CA ASP A 540 -32.74 -36.06 -4.79
C ASP A 540 -33.78 -35.68 -3.71
N LYS A 541 -33.63 -34.49 -3.08
CA LYS A 541 -34.46 -33.93 -2.01
C LYS A 541 -34.62 -34.86 -0.79
N THR A 542 -33.67 -35.76 -0.55
CA THR A 542 -33.68 -36.65 0.61
C THR A 542 -33.08 -35.93 1.81
N VAL A 543 -33.86 -35.76 2.89
CA VAL A 543 -33.36 -35.14 4.12
C VAL A 543 -32.52 -36.16 4.90
N PRO A 544 -31.23 -35.90 5.16
CA PRO A 544 -30.38 -36.82 5.91
C PRO A 544 -30.90 -36.98 7.34
N ASP A 545 -30.97 -38.22 7.81
CA ASP A 545 -31.47 -38.51 9.14
C ASP A 545 -30.42 -38.22 10.22
N ARG A 546 -30.81 -38.38 11.50
CA ARG A 546 -29.91 -38.11 12.62
C ARG A 546 -28.68 -39.03 12.61
N TRP A 547 -28.80 -40.26 12.10
CA TRP A 547 -27.72 -41.22 12.02
C TRP A 547 -26.79 -40.95 10.83
N ASP A 548 -27.33 -40.47 9.69
CA ASP A 548 -26.56 -39.99 8.54
C ASP A 548 -25.69 -38.80 8.93
N LEU A 549 -26.25 -37.85 9.68
CA LEU A 549 -25.53 -36.68 10.19
C LEU A 549 -24.44 -37.08 11.20
N ILE A 550 -24.75 -37.99 12.13
CA ILE A 550 -23.75 -38.51 13.09
C ILE A 550 -22.64 -39.26 12.35
N GLY A 551 -22.99 -40.11 11.39
CA GLY A 551 -22.03 -40.83 10.55
C GLY A 551 -21.15 -39.89 9.74
N GLY A 552 -21.73 -38.87 9.11
CA GLY A 552 -21.01 -37.82 8.38
C GLY A 552 -20.02 -37.05 9.27
N VAL A 553 -20.42 -36.70 10.49
CA VAL A 553 -19.53 -36.05 11.46
C VAL A 553 -18.39 -36.96 11.90
N ILE A 554 -18.65 -38.23 12.20
CA ILE A 554 -17.61 -39.21 12.58
C ILE A 554 -16.56 -39.35 11.47
N VAL A 555 -17.02 -39.44 10.22
CA VAL A 555 -16.16 -39.58 9.05
C VAL A 555 -15.32 -38.31 8.82
N MET A 556 -15.90 -37.12 8.96
CA MET A 556 -15.19 -35.84 8.83
C MET A 556 -14.14 -35.64 9.93
N ILE A 557 -14.40 -36.08 11.16
CA ILE A 557 -13.41 -36.12 12.23
C ILE A 557 -12.25 -37.05 11.83
N GLY A 558 -12.55 -38.24 11.31
CA GLY A 558 -11.54 -39.16 10.79
C GLY A 558 -10.63 -38.53 9.71
N VAL A 559 -11.20 -37.77 8.78
CA VAL A 559 -10.45 -37.03 7.75
C VAL A 559 -9.49 -36.02 8.39
N ILE A 560 -9.94 -35.27 9.40
CA ILE A 560 -9.11 -34.29 10.11
C ILE A 560 -7.92 -34.97 10.81
N PHE A 561 -8.15 -36.12 11.45
CA PHE A 561 -7.09 -36.90 12.10
C PHE A 561 -6.07 -37.50 11.11
N ILE A 562 -6.53 -37.94 9.94
CA ILE A 562 -5.67 -38.52 8.90
C ILE A 562 -4.79 -37.44 8.23
N MET A 563 -5.34 -36.24 8.01
CA MET A 563 -4.69 -35.18 7.22
C MET A 563 -3.89 -34.18 8.06
N PHE A 564 -4.35 -33.83 9.27
CA PHE A 564 -3.87 -32.62 9.95
C PHE A 564 -3.25 -32.86 11.34
N VAL A 565 -3.17 -34.11 11.81
CA VAL A 565 -2.47 -34.42 13.07
C VAL A 565 -0.96 -34.48 12.83
N PRO A 566 -0.14 -33.67 13.53
CA PRO A 566 1.31 -33.67 13.38
C PRO A 566 1.89 -35.04 13.75
N ARG A 567 2.77 -35.58 12.91
CA ARG A 567 3.51 -36.81 13.21
C ARG A 567 4.99 -36.48 13.18
N GLY A 568 5.67 -36.67 14.31
CA GLY A 568 7.10 -36.45 14.40
C GLY A 568 7.86 -37.52 13.64
N GLN A 569 8.53 -37.14 12.54
CA GLN A 569 9.72 -37.80 12.03
C GLN A 569 10.61 -36.80 11.28
N GLY A 570 11.88 -36.73 11.70
CA GLY A 570 13.02 -36.22 10.91
C GLY A 570 13.41 -34.78 11.23
N GLU A 571 14.65 -34.62 11.71
CA GLU A 571 15.36 -33.41 12.16
C GLU A 571 15.19 -32.13 11.32
N ASP A 572 15.36 -31.02 12.05
CA ASP A 572 15.49 -29.62 11.67
C ASP A 572 14.21 -28.77 11.56
N ASP A 573 14.19 -27.79 12.49
CA ASP A 573 13.42 -26.55 12.59
C ASP A 573 12.38 -26.36 13.71
N ILE A 574 12.60 -25.23 14.38
CA ILE A 574 12.06 -24.74 15.65
C ILE A 574 10.64 -24.21 15.43
N ASN A 575 9.69 -24.72 16.22
CA ASN A 575 8.27 -24.43 16.11
C ASN A 575 7.79 -23.54 17.28
N PRO A 576 7.10 -22.40 17.05
CA PRO A 576 6.20 -21.81 18.02
C PRO A 576 4.74 -22.25 17.76
N GLN A 577 4.15 -22.77 18.82
CA GLN A 577 2.82 -23.37 18.95
C GLN A 577 1.68 -22.44 18.46
N LEU A 578 0.81 -22.95 17.58
CA LEU A 578 -0.53 -22.37 17.33
C LEU A 578 -1.54 -22.90 18.36
N PRO A 579 -2.36 -22.04 18.99
CA PRO A 579 -3.44 -22.49 19.86
C PRO A 579 -4.66 -22.90 19.01
N VAL A 580 -4.88 -24.21 18.88
CA VAL A 580 -6.14 -24.78 18.41
C VAL A 580 -7.12 -24.80 19.60
N CYS A 581 -7.81 -23.69 19.84
CA CYS A 581 -8.91 -23.62 20.82
C CYS A 581 -9.86 -22.44 20.49
N ALA A 582 -10.69 -22.57 19.45
CA ALA A 582 -11.83 -21.67 19.23
C ALA A 582 -12.98 -22.35 18.46
N VAL A 583 -13.15 -23.66 18.63
CA VAL A 583 -14.33 -24.39 18.16
C VAL A 583 -14.78 -25.24 19.34
N LEU A 584 -15.79 -24.76 20.08
CA LEU A 584 -16.73 -25.51 20.94
C LEU A 584 -17.27 -24.58 22.03
N ALA A 585 -18.34 -23.84 21.71
CA ALA A 585 -19.27 -23.31 22.70
C ALA A 585 -20.66 -23.16 22.08
N PHE A 586 -21.27 -24.29 21.72
CA PHE A 586 -22.72 -24.39 21.56
C PHE A 586 -23.25 -25.15 22.77
N HIS A 587 -23.88 -24.44 23.71
CA HIS A 587 -24.79 -25.09 24.64
C HIS A 587 -26.08 -24.26 24.82
N THR A 588 -27.13 -24.82 24.23
CA THR A 588 -28.56 -24.72 24.53
C THR A 588 -28.99 -23.87 25.74
N ASN A 589 -29.81 -22.83 25.53
CA ASN A 589 -31.24 -22.90 25.86
C ASN A 589 -32.07 -21.72 25.33
N THR A 590 -33.27 -22.10 24.88
CA THR A 590 -34.54 -21.39 24.61
C THR A 590 -34.72 -19.87 24.81
N ASN A 591 -35.43 -19.28 23.84
CA ASN A 591 -36.35 -18.12 23.92
C ASN A 591 -35.78 -16.72 24.18
N SER A 592 -35.36 -16.03 23.11
CA SER A 592 -35.78 -14.65 22.81
C SER A 592 -35.16 -14.16 21.49
N MET A 593 -35.94 -14.23 20.41
CA MET A 593 -35.68 -13.54 19.14
C MET A 593 -35.84 -12.03 19.34
N ARG A 594 -34.79 -11.36 19.85
CA ARG A 594 -34.61 -9.89 19.74
C ARG A 594 -33.19 -9.37 20.02
N SER A 595 -32.20 -10.23 20.28
CA SER A 595 -30.85 -9.76 20.68
C SER A 595 -29.72 -10.08 19.69
N VAL A 596 -30.01 -10.65 18.51
CA VAL A 596 -28.98 -11.01 17.52
C VAL A 596 -28.59 -9.82 16.61
N PHE A 597 -29.37 -8.73 16.60
CA PHE A 597 -29.10 -7.56 15.75
C PHE A 597 -28.21 -6.48 16.37
N VAL A 598 -27.76 -6.64 17.61
CA VAL A 598 -26.89 -5.64 18.30
C VAL A 598 -25.46 -6.13 18.49
N LEU A 599 -25.17 -7.43 18.38
CA LEU A 599 -23.83 -7.97 18.65
C LEU A 599 -22.92 -8.07 17.41
N VAL A 600 -23.47 -8.13 16.20
CA VAL A 600 -22.68 -8.13 14.94
C VAL A 600 -22.33 -6.70 14.49
N ALA A 601 -23.12 -5.70 14.90
CA ALA A 601 -22.84 -4.29 14.67
C ALA A 601 -21.76 -3.70 15.62
N LEU A 602 -21.39 -4.41 16.70
CA LEU A 602 -20.34 -3.97 17.62
C LEU A 602 -18.95 -4.58 17.31
N VAL A 603 -18.87 -5.57 16.43
CA VAL A 603 -17.62 -6.32 16.17
C VAL A 603 -16.92 -5.89 14.86
N VAL A 604 -17.51 -4.97 14.08
CA VAL A 604 -16.91 -4.47 12.80
C VAL A 604 -16.80 -2.94 12.73
N CYS A 605 -16.86 -2.24 13.86
CA CYS A 605 -16.53 -0.79 13.95
C CYS A 605 -15.63 -0.47 15.14
N ILE A 606 -14.68 -1.34 15.43
CA ILE A 606 -13.50 -1.01 16.22
C ILE A 606 -12.30 -1.37 15.33
N ALA A 607 -11.99 -0.51 14.34
CA ALA A 607 -10.59 -0.16 14.23
C ALA A 607 -10.31 0.50 15.56
N ASP A 608 -9.53 -0.14 16.42
CA ASP A 608 -9.20 0.38 17.73
C ASP A 608 -8.79 1.85 17.54
N GLY A 609 -9.68 2.77 17.93
CA GLY A 609 -9.32 4.13 18.24
C GLY A 609 -8.54 4.08 19.55
N HIS A 610 -7.45 3.30 19.56
CA HIS A 610 -6.56 3.23 20.68
C HIS A 610 -5.86 4.57 20.72
N LEU A 611 -6.35 5.43 21.61
CA LEU A 611 -5.71 6.69 21.89
C LEU A 611 -4.42 6.37 22.65
N TYR A 612 -3.29 6.45 21.95
CA TYR A 612 -1.98 6.34 22.55
C TYR A 612 -1.70 7.56 23.43
N ASP A 613 -0.97 7.37 24.52
CA ASP A 613 -0.46 8.50 25.30
C ASP A 613 0.59 9.26 24.47
N ALA A 614 1.46 8.54 23.75
CA ALA A 614 2.41 9.14 22.81
C ALA A 614 2.74 8.23 21.62
N ILE A 615 2.89 8.82 20.44
CA ILE A 615 3.51 8.17 19.28
C ILE A 615 4.88 8.78 19.02
N ILE A 616 5.91 7.95 18.91
CA ILE A 616 7.28 8.33 18.61
C ILE A 616 7.56 8.00 17.14
N VAL A 617 7.98 8.99 16.37
CA VAL A 617 8.33 8.85 14.95
C VAL A 617 9.84 8.70 14.82
N GLY A 618 10.29 7.51 14.43
CA GLY A 618 11.68 7.11 14.28
C GLY A 618 12.18 6.16 15.39
N GLY A 619 12.70 5.01 15.00
CA GLY A 619 13.34 3.98 15.81
C GLY A 619 14.87 4.12 15.90
N GLY A 620 15.39 5.34 15.82
CA GLY A 620 16.80 5.65 16.12
C GLY A 620 17.08 5.70 17.62
N LEU A 621 18.33 5.98 18.01
CA LEU A 621 18.71 6.13 19.43
C LEU A 621 17.79 7.10 20.18
N SER A 622 17.49 8.27 19.61
CA SER A 622 16.64 9.27 20.27
C SER A 622 15.22 8.77 20.53
N GLY A 623 14.54 8.24 19.51
CA GLY A 623 13.17 7.73 19.65
C GLY A 623 13.06 6.51 20.56
N LEU A 624 14.00 5.57 20.48
CA LEU A 624 14.03 4.41 21.37
C LEU A 624 14.36 4.79 22.81
N SER A 625 15.26 5.76 23.03
CA SER A 625 15.54 6.29 24.37
C SER A 625 14.30 6.99 24.96
N THR A 626 13.55 7.76 24.17
CA THR A 626 12.26 8.33 24.60
C THR A 626 11.27 7.24 24.97
N ALA A 627 11.02 6.27 24.07
CA ALA A 627 10.06 5.20 24.30
C ALA A 627 10.44 4.34 25.52
N ARG A 628 11.72 3.98 25.67
CA ARG A 628 12.23 3.25 26.84
C ARG A 628 12.00 4.02 28.13
N ARG A 629 12.23 5.34 28.13
CA ARG A 629 12.05 6.17 29.33
C ARG A 629 10.57 6.31 29.71
N LEU A 630 9.69 6.44 28.72
CA LEU A 630 8.22 6.44 28.92
C LEU A 630 7.76 5.08 29.46
N HIS A 631 8.23 3.97 28.87
CA HIS A 631 7.95 2.62 29.36
C HIS A 631 8.41 2.42 30.81
N GLN A 632 9.64 2.84 31.15
CA GLN A 632 10.16 2.83 32.52
C GLN A 632 9.37 3.72 33.49
N ALA A 633 8.68 4.76 32.99
CA ALA A 633 7.77 5.58 33.78
C ALA A 633 6.41 4.91 34.06
N GLY A 634 6.18 3.71 33.50
CA GLY A 634 4.90 3.02 33.53
C GLY A 634 3.92 3.51 32.47
N LYS A 635 4.41 4.11 31.37
CA LYS A 635 3.62 4.50 30.20
C LYS A 635 3.83 3.49 29.08
N ASP A 636 3.01 2.45 29.09
CA ASP A 636 3.09 1.35 28.11
C ASP A 636 2.16 1.57 26.91
N ASN A 637 1.22 2.50 27.04
CA ASN A 637 0.33 2.91 25.96
C ASN A 637 1.04 3.92 25.03
N ILE A 638 2.12 3.48 24.42
CA ILE A 638 2.93 4.24 23.48
C ILE A 638 3.22 3.40 22.24
N LEU A 639 3.62 4.06 21.14
CA LEU A 639 3.94 3.39 19.89
C LEU A 639 5.16 4.04 19.25
N VAL A 640 6.10 3.24 18.73
CA VAL A 640 7.24 3.71 17.93
C VAL A 640 7.02 3.28 16.49
N LEU A 641 6.99 4.24 15.56
CA LEU A 641 6.86 3.99 14.13
C LEU A 641 8.22 4.22 13.45
N GLU A 642 8.83 3.16 12.94
CA GLU A 642 10.10 3.18 12.21
C GLU A 642 9.88 2.81 10.73
N ALA A 643 10.38 3.67 9.84
CA ALA A 643 10.19 3.52 8.40
C ALA A 643 10.99 2.35 7.81
N GLN A 644 12.16 2.03 8.36
CA GLN A 644 12.99 0.93 7.90
C GLN A 644 12.56 -0.41 8.53
N ASP A 645 13.11 -1.49 7.99
CA ASP A 645 12.98 -2.84 8.53
C ASP A 645 13.94 -3.14 9.69
N ARG A 646 14.61 -2.10 10.20
CA ARG A 646 15.59 -2.15 11.27
C ARG A 646 15.48 -0.93 12.16
N VAL A 647 15.86 -1.10 13.42
CA VAL A 647 16.14 0.02 14.33
C VAL A 647 17.59 0.49 14.22
N GLY A 648 17.88 1.66 14.78
CA GLY A 648 19.24 2.23 14.88
C GLY A 648 19.42 3.54 14.12
N GLY A 649 18.66 3.76 13.04
CA GLY A 649 18.79 4.95 12.22
C GLY A 649 20.22 5.08 11.67
N ARG A 650 20.96 6.09 12.16
CA ARG A 650 22.37 6.35 11.80
C ARG A 650 23.40 5.50 12.55
N THR A 651 22.99 4.64 13.46
CA THR A 651 23.80 3.49 13.89
C THR A 651 23.44 2.29 13.02
N LEU A 652 24.43 1.71 12.38
CA LEU A 652 24.28 0.58 11.45
C LEU A 652 25.52 -0.29 11.55
N ASP A 653 25.31 -1.56 11.86
CA ASP A 653 26.36 -2.56 12.02
C ASP A 653 26.18 -3.66 10.97
N VAL A 654 27.28 -4.08 10.37
CA VAL A 654 27.38 -5.23 9.46
C VAL A 654 28.34 -6.24 10.09
N LYS A 655 28.30 -7.50 9.66
CA LYS A 655 29.25 -8.53 10.12
C LYS A 655 30.20 -8.94 9.00
N THR A 656 31.47 -9.19 9.34
CA THR A 656 32.42 -9.86 8.45
C THR A 656 32.04 -11.33 8.26
N SER A 657 32.67 -12.01 7.31
CA SER A 657 32.54 -13.47 7.14
C SER A 657 32.95 -14.28 8.37
N LYS A 658 33.86 -13.75 9.21
CA LYS A 658 34.24 -14.35 10.51
C LYS A 658 33.35 -13.91 11.68
N GLY A 659 32.33 -13.09 11.42
CA GLY A 659 31.33 -12.66 12.39
C GLY A 659 31.72 -11.44 13.23
N ASN A 660 32.84 -10.78 12.93
CA ASN A 660 33.26 -9.53 13.57
C ASN A 660 32.36 -8.37 13.14
N VAL A 661 32.17 -7.38 14.03
CA VAL A 661 31.30 -6.24 13.76
C VAL A 661 32.04 -5.14 12.96
N LEU A 662 31.37 -4.65 11.93
CA LEU A 662 31.75 -3.49 11.13
C LEU A 662 30.72 -2.37 11.33
N GLU A 663 31.11 -1.30 12.01
CA GLU A 663 30.25 -0.14 12.23
C GLU A 663 30.22 0.71 10.94
N MET A 664 29.12 0.67 10.21
CA MET A 664 28.90 1.45 8.99
C MET A 664 28.34 2.85 9.28
N GLY A 665 27.85 3.09 10.50
CA GLY A 665 27.31 4.37 10.98
C GLY A 665 28.14 5.02 12.09
N GLY A 666 27.46 5.67 13.03
CA GLY A 666 28.06 6.15 14.28
C GLY A 666 28.75 5.01 15.02
N GLN A 667 29.94 5.26 15.57
CA GLN A 667 30.85 4.21 16.04
C GLN A 667 31.43 4.47 17.43
N TRP A 668 31.86 5.71 17.67
CA TRP A 668 32.68 6.04 18.83
C TRP A 668 31.89 6.71 19.95
N ILE A 669 32.38 6.49 21.16
CA ILE A 669 32.09 7.30 22.34
C ILE A 669 33.38 7.67 23.05
N GLY A 670 33.34 8.67 23.92
CA GLY A 670 34.52 9.16 24.63
C GLY A 670 34.18 9.93 25.91
N PRO A 671 35.19 10.44 26.63
CA PRO A 671 35.00 11.18 27.87
C PRO A 671 34.00 12.33 27.71
N GLY A 672 33.05 12.45 28.65
CA GLY A 672 31.97 13.44 28.62
C GLY A 672 30.70 12.99 27.90
N GLN A 673 30.68 11.78 27.32
CA GLN A 673 29.48 11.13 26.75
C GLN A 673 28.85 10.12 27.73
N ASP A 674 28.53 10.63 28.92
CA ASP A 674 28.15 9.81 30.07
C ASP A 674 26.83 9.04 29.86
N GLU A 675 25.87 9.59 29.10
CA GLU A 675 24.59 8.92 28.89
C GLU A 675 24.73 7.67 28.01
N MET A 676 25.62 7.70 27.02
CA MET A 676 25.96 6.51 26.24
C MET A 676 26.66 5.44 27.08
N PHE A 677 27.59 5.81 27.97
CA PHE A 677 28.22 4.87 28.90
C PHE A 677 27.22 4.29 29.93
N ASN A 678 26.26 5.10 30.38
CA ASN A 678 25.20 4.64 31.28
C ASN A 678 24.26 3.66 30.57
N LEU A 679 23.84 4.01 29.35
CA LEU A 679 22.92 3.19 28.56
C LEU A 679 23.55 1.86 28.14
N SER A 680 24.81 1.85 27.73
CA SER A 680 25.52 0.61 27.37
C SER A 680 25.63 -0.34 28.56
N ARG A 681 26.01 0.16 29.75
CA ARG A 681 26.05 -0.62 31.00
C ARG A 681 24.68 -1.15 31.38
N ALA A 682 23.64 -0.33 31.27
CA ALA A 682 22.26 -0.73 31.59
C ALA A 682 21.73 -1.84 30.67
N LEU A 683 22.23 -1.92 29.43
CA LEU A 683 21.86 -2.93 28.44
C LEU A 683 22.82 -4.13 28.40
N GLY A 684 23.88 -4.13 29.21
CA GLY A 684 24.90 -5.19 29.22
C GLY A 684 25.78 -5.22 27.96
N ILE A 685 25.98 -4.07 27.31
CA ILE A 685 26.83 -3.93 26.12
C ILE A 685 28.22 -3.52 26.56
N GLU A 686 29.22 -4.33 26.20
CA GLU A 686 30.61 -4.11 26.58
C GLU A 686 31.27 -3.07 25.68
N THR A 687 32.21 -2.34 26.24
CA THR A 687 33.03 -1.36 25.51
C THR A 687 34.50 -1.76 25.55
N PHE A 688 35.27 -1.29 24.58
CA PHE A 688 36.72 -1.48 24.51
C PHE A 688 37.40 -0.29 23.83
N ASP A 689 38.66 -0.06 24.16
CA ASP A 689 39.42 1.08 23.64
C ASP A 689 39.95 0.81 22.22
N MET A 690 40.04 1.86 21.41
CA MET A 690 40.64 1.80 20.09
C MET A 690 42.11 1.40 20.15
N TYR A 691 42.59 0.72 19.10
CA TYR A 691 44.00 0.40 18.97
C TYR A 691 44.78 1.66 18.56
N THR A 692 45.46 2.28 19.51
CA THR A 692 46.25 3.51 19.28
C THR A 692 47.76 3.30 19.39
N LYS A 693 48.22 2.07 19.69
CA LYS A 693 49.64 1.75 19.89
C LYS A 693 50.39 1.71 18.55
N GLY A 694 51.46 2.50 18.44
CA GLY A 694 52.32 2.57 17.25
C GLY A 694 52.27 3.95 16.59
N ASP A 695 52.92 4.06 15.44
CA ASP A 695 53.04 5.30 14.70
C ASP A 695 51.79 5.62 13.87
N VAL A 696 51.42 6.90 13.88
CA VAL A 696 50.45 7.51 12.96
C VAL A 696 51.18 7.85 11.66
N THR A 697 50.50 7.69 10.53
CA THR A 697 51.03 8.11 9.22
C THR A 697 50.50 9.49 8.84
N TYR A 698 51.37 10.46 8.60
CA TYR A 698 51.02 11.76 8.03
C TYR A 698 51.42 11.78 6.55
N ARG A 699 50.48 12.13 5.66
CA ARG A 699 50.77 12.25 4.23
C ARG A 699 50.67 13.69 3.76
N TRP A 700 51.74 14.18 3.13
CA TRP A 700 51.78 15.54 2.58
C TRP A 700 52.63 15.57 1.31
N ASN A 701 52.08 16.19 0.25
CA ASN A 701 52.69 16.26 -1.08
C ASN A 701 53.17 14.89 -1.60
N GLY A 702 52.33 13.86 -1.43
CA GLY A 702 52.63 12.49 -1.82
C GLY A 702 53.64 11.74 -0.94
N GLN A 703 54.25 12.39 0.06
CA GLN A 703 55.21 11.79 0.97
C GLN A 703 54.53 11.31 2.26
N ASN A 704 54.83 10.08 2.67
CA ASN A 704 54.34 9.50 3.93
C ASN A 704 55.42 9.62 5.01
N THR A 705 55.06 10.22 6.15
CA THR A 705 55.92 10.39 7.32
C THR A 705 55.26 9.72 8.52
N ARG A 706 55.94 8.75 9.13
CA ARG A 706 55.48 8.12 10.37
C ARG A 706 55.97 8.91 11.58
N TYR A 707 55.11 9.07 12.57
CA TYR A 707 55.43 9.79 13.80
C TYR A 707 54.64 9.23 14.98
N SER A 708 55.15 9.50 16.17
CA SER A 708 54.48 9.20 17.45
C SER A 708 54.16 10.51 18.19
N GLY A 709 53.05 10.51 18.93
CA GLY A 709 52.57 11.67 19.71
C GLY A 709 51.43 12.44 19.02
N ASP A 710 50.96 13.51 19.68
CA ASP A 710 49.69 14.16 19.32
C ASP A 710 49.82 15.18 18.18
N VAL A 711 51.04 15.65 17.90
CA VAL A 711 51.27 16.73 16.92
C VAL A 711 51.86 16.16 15.62
N PRO A 712 51.19 16.36 14.47
CA PRO A 712 51.70 15.93 13.17
C PRO A 712 53.11 16.47 12.86
N PRO A 713 53.91 15.76 12.04
CA PRO A 713 55.30 16.08 11.72
C PRO A 713 55.39 17.18 10.64
N ILE A 714 54.65 18.27 10.83
CA ILE A 714 54.60 19.43 9.95
C ILE A 714 55.76 20.39 10.20
N GLY A 715 55.96 21.35 9.30
CA GLY A 715 57.01 22.36 9.41
C GLY A 715 56.90 23.21 10.70
N LEU A 716 58.02 23.74 11.21
CA LEU A 716 58.05 24.55 12.44
C LEU A 716 57.09 25.75 12.40
N LEU A 717 57.02 26.44 11.25
CA LEU A 717 56.08 27.56 11.06
C LEU A 717 54.63 27.09 11.10
N ALA A 718 54.33 25.92 10.52
CA ALA A 718 53.00 25.33 10.56
C ALA A 718 52.61 24.88 11.98
N LYS A 719 53.54 24.35 12.78
CA LYS A 719 53.30 24.06 14.21
C LYS A 719 52.96 25.33 15.00
N ALA A 720 53.74 26.40 14.81
CA ALA A 720 53.47 27.68 15.46
C ALA A 720 52.09 28.26 15.04
N ASP A 721 51.73 28.10 13.77
CA ASP A 721 50.44 28.51 13.22
C ASP A 721 49.28 27.69 13.79
N LEU A 722 49.42 26.36 13.95
CA LEU A 722 48.43 25.51 14.64
C LEU A 722 48.24 25.92 16.10
N LEU A 723 49.34 26.17 16.84
CA LEU A 723 49.27 26.63 18.23
C LEU A 723 48.58 27.99 18.34
N GLN A 724 48.87 28.90 17.41
CA GLN A 724 48.20 30.20 17.30
C GLN A 724 46.70 30.05 17.00
N ALA A 725 46.32 29.15 16.10
CA ALA A 725 44.92 28.91 15.74
C ALA A 725 44.15 28.32 16.94
N ARG A 726 44.74 27.32 17.62
CA ARG A 726 44.21 26.74 18.85
C ARG A 726 44.05 27.80 19.94
N TYR A 727 45.05 28.66 20.14
CA TYR A 727 44.96 29.77 21.08
C TYR A 727 43.83 30.74 20.74
N LYS A 728 43.64 31.09 19.46
CA LYS A 728 42.56 31.99 19.02
C LYS A 728 41.17 31.38 19.25
N LEU A 729 40.97 30.11 18.92
CA LEU A 729 39.70 29.41 19.15
C LEU A 729 39.40 29.29 20.65
N ASN A 730 40.39 28.90 21.44
CA ASN A 730 40.24 28.78 22.90
C ASN A 730 40.06 30.14 23.60
N ARG A 731 40.47 31.25 22.98
CA ARG A 731 40.29 32.60 23.55
C ARG A 731 38.84 33.09 23.48
N VAL A 732 37.99 32.47 22.67
CA VAL A 732 36.54 32.76 22.67
C VAL A 732 35.92 32.18 23.95
N ASN A 733 36.21 32.85 25.05
CA ASN A 733 35.69 32.54 26.37
C ASN A 733 34.28 33.14 26.47
N ASN A 734 33.31 32.34 26.92
CA ASN A 734 31.88 32.69 27.08
C ASN A 734 30.97 32.48 25.87
N VAL A 735 31.16 31.38 25.12
CA VAL A 735 30.11 30.88 24.25
C VAL A 735 28.97 30.33 25.12
N ASP A 736 27.77 30.86 24.94
CA ASP A 736 26.57 30.33 25.61
C ASP A 736 26.18 29.02 24.90
N LYS A 737 26.49 27.89 25.55
CA LYS A 737 26.25 26.55 24.98
C LYS A 737 24.77 26.25 24.73
N GLU A 738 23.87 26.85 25.51
CA GLU A 738 22.42 26.62 25.38
C GLU A 738 21.74 27.60 24.42
N ARG A 739 22.36 28.77 24.23
CA ARG A 739 21.88 29.85 23.36
C ARG A 739 23.05 30.51 22.62
N PRO A 740 23.65 29.84 21.61
CA PRO A 740 24.85 30.34 20.95
C PRO A 740 24.74 31.76 20.38
N TRP A 741 23.54 32.16 19.93
CA TRP A 741 23.23 33.51 19.45
C TRP A 741 23.35 34.62 20.51
N ASN A 742 23.34 34.28 21.81
CA ASN A 742 23.59 35.23 22.90
C ASN A 742 25.09 35.52 23.09
N THR A 743 25.96 34.74 22.47
CA THR A 743 27.41 34.91 22.57
C THR A 743 27.80 36.30 22.05
N PRO A 744 28.73 37.02 22.71
CA PRO A 744 29.26 38.26 22.15
C PRO A 744 29.80 38.05 20.74
N SER A 745 29.42 38.91 19.81
CA SER A 745 29.74 38.78 18.37
C SER A 745 29.14 37.54 17.67
N ALA A 746 28.09 36.91 18.23
CA ALA A 746 27.46 35.74 17.61
C ALA A 746 27.03 35.97 16.16
N LYS A 747 26.49 37.14 15.83
CA LYS A 747 26.13 37.48 14.45
C LYS A 747 27.33 37.43 13.50
N GLU A 748 28.45 38.02 13.91
CA GLU A 748 29.69 38.01 13.12
C GLU A 748 30.23 36.59 12.96
N TYR A 749 30.22 35.81 14.04
CA TYR A 749 30.64 34.41 13.99
C TYR A 749 29.71 33.57 13.12
N ASP A 750 28.41 33.83 13.10
CA ASP A 750 27.47 33.06 12.31
C ASP A 750 27.49 33.44 10.83
N GLU A 751 27.70 34.72 10.49
CA GLU A 751 27.81 35.18 9.10
C GLU A 751 29.12 34.69 8.41
N ASN A 752 30.10 34.22 9.18
CA ASN A 752 31.34 33.67 8.66
C ASN A 752 31.37 32.14 8.74
N SER A 753 31.88 31.49 7.70
CA SER A 753 32.17 30.06 7.76
C SER A 753 33.48 29.78 8.49
N ILE A 754 33.63 28.56 9.00
CA ILE A 754 34.92 28.04 9.51
C ILE A 754 36.01 28.21 8.44
N GLY A 755 35.67 27.93 7.17
CA GLY A 755 36.59 28.08 6.04
C GLY A 755 37.11 29.50 5.86
N SER A 756 36.24 30.52 5.96
CA SER A 756 36.64 31.94 5.89
C SER A 756 37.49 32.33 7.09
N TRP A 757 37.17 31.82 8.28
CA TRP A 757 37.97 32.04 9.48
C TRP A 757 39.39 31.48 9.34
N ILE A 758 39.54 30.26 8.82
CA ILE A 758 40.84 29.63 8.55
C ILE A 758 41.67 30.49 7.60
N GLU A 759 41.06 30.97 6.51
CA GLU A 759 41.78 31.81 5.54
C GLU A 759 42.27 33.13 6.12
N ALA A 760 41.45 33.76 6.96
CA ALA A 760 41.76 35.05 7.58
C ALA A 760 42.75 34.95 8.76
N ASN A 761 42.78 33.81 9.48
CA ASN A 761 43.49 33.72 10.75
C ASN A 761 44.78 32.91 10.74
N MET A 762 44.96 32.01 9.76
CA MET A 762 46.12 31.14 9.65
C MET A 762 47.05 31.57 8.51
N TRP A 763 48.34 31.30 8.66
CA TRP A 763 49.39 31.81 7.76
C TRP A 763 49.88 30.78 6.76
N THR A 764 49.97 29.52 7.16
CA THR A 764 50.64 28.46 6.41
C THR A 764 49.64 27.50 5.76
N LEU A 765 49.91 27.13 4.50
CA LEU A 765 49.02 26.22 3.75
C LEU A 765 48.91 24.85 4.43
N GLU A 766 50.02 24.30 4.92
CA GLU A 766 50.06 23.00 5.60
C GLU A 766 49.19 22.99 6.87
N ALA A 767 49.30 24.00 7.73
CA ALA A 767 48.46 24.09 8.93
C ALA A 767 46.98 24.28 8.58
N LYS A 768 46.67 25.13 7.57
CA LYS A 768 45.29 25.30 7.07
C LYS A 768 44.69 23.97 6.66
N GLN A 769 45.41 23.16 5.88
CA GLN A 769 44.90 21.88 5.39
C GLN A 769 44.74 20.84 6.51
N VAL A 770 45.63 20.82 7.51
CA VAL A 770 45.46 19.97 8.70
C VAL A 770 44.19 20.33 9.48
N VAL A 771 43.94 21.63 9.72
CA VAL A 771 42.72 22.07 10.41
C VAL A 771 41.46 21.79 9.58
N ARG A 772 41.52 22.02 8.26
CA ARG A 772 40.42 21.68 7.34
C ARG A 772 40.10 20.19 7.42
N MET A 773 41.09 19.32 7.33
CA MET A 773 40.93 17.87 7.43
C MET A 773 40.27 17.46 8.76
N ALA A 774 40.78 17.95 9.89
CA ALA A 774 40.26 17.61 11.21
C ALA A 774 38.79 18.03 11.39
N LEU A 775 38.45 19.28 11.03
CA LEU A 775 37.09 19.78 11.18
C LEU A 775 36.11 19.20 10.14
N LYS A 776 36.59 18.83 8.94
CA LYS A 776 35.82 18.00 8.00
C LYS A 776 35.45 16.67 8.64
N ALA A 777 36.40 16.00 9.31
CA ALA A 777 36.15 14.75 10.01
C ALA A 777 35.14 14.86 11.15
N VAL A 778 35.01 16.02 11.79
CA VAL A 778 33.99 16.29 12.83
C VAL A 778 32.59 16.46 12.22
N TYR A 779 32.44 17.27 11.17
CA TYR A 779 31.13 17.63 10.63
C TYR A 779 30.60 16.70 9.55
N GLY A 780 31.47 15.94 8.89
CA GLY A 780 31.09 15.21 7.68
C GLY A 780 30.87 16.15 6.48
N GLU A 781 31.38 17.39 6.52
CA GLU A 781 31.22 18.36 5.44
C GLU A 781 32.43 19.30 5.32
N ASP A 782 32.61 19.92 4.16
CA ASP A 782 33.57 21.00 3.94
C ASP A 782 33.36 22.16 4.92
N VAL A 783 34.42 22.55 5.63
CA VAL A 783 34.40 23.66 6.60
C VAL A 783 33.97 25.02 6.02
N GLY A 784 34.01 25.18 4.70
CA GLY A 784 33.49 26.38 4.03
C GLY A 784 31.97 26.49 4.09
N SER A 785 31.26 25.38 4.29
CA SER A 785 29.81 25.30 4.36
C SER A 785 29.25 25.44 5.77
N VAL A 786 30.09 25.38 6.80
CA VAL A 786 29.69 25.34 8.21
C VAL A 786 29.97 26.68 8.88
N SER A 787 29.01 27.18 9.65
CA SER A 787 29.10 28.40 10.45
C SER A 787 30.20 28.30 11.51
N LEU A 788 30.97 29.38 11.71
CA LEU A 788 31.95 29.44 12.80
C LEU A 788 31.23 29.44 14.17
N LEU A 789 30.05 30.06 14.28
CA LEU A 789 29.27 30.01 15.53
C LEU A 789 28.86 28.58 15.89
N ASP A 790 28.52 27.75 14.90
CA ASP A 790 28.17 26.34 15.10
C ASP A 790 29.35 25.55 15.67
N LEU A 791 30.57 25.79 15.16
CA LEU A 791 31.80 25.20 15.71
C LEU A 791 32.06 25.65 17.15
N LEU A 792 31.97 26.95 17.42
CA LEU A 792 32.19 27.51 18.75
C LEU A 792 31.17 26.95 19.77
N SER A 793 29.92 26.81 19.34
CA SER A 793 28.87 26.16 20.13
C SER A 793 29.21 24.70 20.43
N LEU A 794 29.63 23.93 19.42
CA LEU A 794 30.00 22.52 19.60
C LEU A 794 31.16 22.39 20.59
N ILE A 795 32.24 23.16 20.40
CA ILE A 795 33.40 23.20 21.30
C ILE A 795 32.98 23.46 22.74
N ALA A 796 32.13 24.48 22.96
CA ALA A 796 31.65 24.83 24.29
C ALA A 796 30.76 23.73 24.91
N SER A 797 29.97 23.05 24.08
CA SER A 797 29.02 22.02 24.52
C SER A 797 29.63 20.64 24.76
N SER A 798 30.82 20.36 24.19
CA SER A 798 31.51 19.07 24.26
C SER A 798 32.66 19.03 25.28
N GLY A 799 32.87 20.10 26.05
CA GLY A 799 33.95 20.16 27.06
C GLY A 799 35.28 20.70 26.53
N GLY A 800 35.30 21.31 25.33
CA GLY A 800 36.46 21.99 24.75
C GLY A 800 36.90 21.41 23.41
N LEU A 801 37.87 22.09 22.78
CA LEU A 801 38.35 21.73 21.44
C LEU A 801 38.97 20.33 21.41
N ASP A 802 39.76 19.99 22.43
CA ASP A 802 40.48 18.72 22.51
C ASP A 802 39.52 17.53 22.67
N ALA A 803 38.39 17.72 23.36
CA ALA A 803 37.36 16.70 23.50
C ALA A 803 36.69 16.38 22.15
N VAL A 804 36.54 17.37 21.28
CA VAL A 804 35.94 17.19 19.94
C VAL A 804 36.92 16.56 18.96
N LEU A 805 38.19 16.96 19.01
CA LEU A 805 39.21 16.53 18.05
C LEU A 805 39.81 15.16 18.38
N ASP A 806 40.10 14.90 19.66
CA ASP A 806 40.88 13.73 20.07
C ASP A 806 40.10 12.80 21.03
N GLY A 807 39.26 13.34 21.93
CA GLY A 807 38.62 12.55 22.98
C GLY A 807 37.36 11.78 22.55
N ALA A 808 36.64 12.22 21.52
CA ALA A 808 35.36 11.60 21.15
C ALA A 808 35.50 10.22 20.47
N GLN A 809 36.72 9.84 20.09
CA GLN A 809 37.03 8.66 19.27
C GLN A 809 37.69 7.52 20.07
N ASP A 810 37.75 7.60 21.40
CA ASP A 810 38.54 6.70 22.25
C ASP A 810 37.98 5.28 22.36
N THR A 811 36.65 5.14 22.47
CA THR A 811 36.02 3.90 22.89
C THR A 811 34.99 3.40 21.88
N ARG A 812 34.95 2.08 21.67
CA ARG A 812 34.02 1.35 20.79
C ARG A 812 33.16 0.37 21.57
N PHE A 813 32.10 -0.12 20.93
CA PHE A 813 31.20 -1.15 21.48
C PHE A 813 31.54 -2.53 20.91
N LYS A 814 31.72 -3.52 21.77
CA LYS A 814 32.08 -4.88 21.36
C LYS A 814 31.03 -5.54 20.46
N GLN A 815 29.76 -5.29 20.74
CA GLN A 815 28.62 -5.78 19.94
C GLN A 815 28.19 -4.80 18.84
N GLY A 816 28.90 -3.67 18.68
CA GLY A 816 28.53 -2.56 17.81
C GLY A 816 27.49 -1.62 18.41
N PRO A 817 27.47 -0.34 18.02
CA PRO A 817 26.55 0.67 18.55
C PRO A 817 25.08 0.45 18.14
N GLN A 818 24.79 -0.22 17.03
CA GLN A 818 23.40 -0.57 16.66
C GLN A 818 22.80 -1.57 17.66
N SER A 819 23.64 -2.39 18.31
CA SER A 819 23.18 -3.32 19.35
C SER A 819 22.45 -2.62 20.51
N ILE A 820 22.76 -1.36 20.79
CA ILE A 820 22.07 -0.53 21.79
C ILE A 820 20.61 -0.33 21.38
N SER A 821 20.37 0.09 20.13
CA SER A 821 19.03 0.26 19.59
C SER A 821 18.28 -1.08 19.51
N ILE A 822 18.95 -2.15 19.11
CA ILE A 822 18.35 -3.50 19.05
C ILE A 822 17.94 -3.97 20.45
N ALA A 823 18.79 -3.77 21.46
CA ALA A 823 18.48 -4.15 22.84
C ALA A 823 17.32 -3.31 23.41
N MET A 824 17.28 -2.00 23.15
CA MET A 824 16.14 -1.16 23.54
C MET A 824 14.83 -1.60 22.86
N ALA A 825 14.87 -1.88 21.55
CA ALA A 825 13.70 -2.33 20.81
C ALA A 825 13.21 -3.71 21.30
N LYS A 826 14.13 -4.62 21.64
CA LYS A 826 13.81 -5.92 22.23
C LYS A 826 13.09 -5.77 23.57
N ASP A 827 13.56 -4.85 24.43
CA ASP A 827 12.91 -4.58 25.73
C ASP A 827 11.51 -3.96 25.55
N LEU A 828 11.30 -3.16 24.51
CA LEU A 828 10.00 -2.55 24.17
C LEU A 828 9.02 -3.51 23.47
N GLY A 829 9.53 -4.55 22.80
CA GLY A 829 8.72 -5.59 22.18
C GLY A 829 7.74 -5.05 21.13
N ALA A 830 6.45 -5.35 21.32
CA ALA A 830 5.38 -5.01 20.37
C ALA A 830 5.11 -3.49 20.25
N ILE A 831 5.71 -2.65 21.11
CA ILE A 831 5.62 -1.19 21.03
C ILE A 831 6.31 -0.65 19.75
N VAL A 832 7.29 -1.39 19.19
CA VAL A 832 8.06 -0.92 18.03
C VAL A 832 7.54 -1.55 16.75
N HIS A 833 7.01 -0.72 15.86
CA HIS A 833 6.59 -1.10 14.51
C HIS A 833 7.67 -0.71 13.51
N LEU A 834 8.11 -1.71 12.72
CA LEU A 834 9.07 -1.55 11.64
C LEU A 834 8.35 -1.51 10.29
N LYS A 835 9.02 -0.99 9.26
CA LYS A 835 8.49 -0.82 7.90
C LYS A 835 7.22 0.02 7.85
N GLU A 836 7.10 0.99 8.75
CA GLU A 836 5.92 1.82 8.87
C GLU A 836 6.31 3.30 8.84
N LYS A 837 6.19 3.90 7.65
CA LYS A 837 6.62 5.26 7.38
C LYS A 837 5.49 6.24 7.67
N VAL A 838 5.73 7.16 8.61
CA VAL A 838 4.80 8.27 8.88
C VAL A 838 4.81 9.25 7.70
N VAL A 839 3.63 9.58 7.19
CA VAL A 839 3.42 10.47 6.02
C VAL A 839 2.71 11.77 6.39
N CYS A 840 1.83 11.75 7.38
CA CYS A 840 1.07 12.93 7.80
C CYS A 840 0.80 12.91 9.31
N ILE A 841 0.87 14.09 9.94
CA ILE A 841 0.49 14.32 11.34
C ILE A 841 -0.56 15.45 11.35
N GLU A 842 -1.78 15.12 11.76
CA GLU A 842 -2.91 16.05 11.84
C GLU A 842 -3.33 16.28 13.30
N GLU A 843 -3.42 17.53 13.75
CA GLU A 843 -3.98 17.90 15.03
C GLU A 843 -5.52 17.97 14.93
N SER A 844 -6.21 17.21 15.79
CA SER A 844 -7.67 17.14 15.81
C SER A 844 -8.18 17.07 17.26
N GLY A 845 -8.89 18.10 17.71
CA GLY A 845 -9.62 18.05 18.99
C GLY A 845 -8.73 17.93 20.25
N GLY A 846 -7.46 18.35 20.18
CA GLY A 846 -6.49 18.25 21.28
C GLY A 846 -5.69 16.95 21.32
N SER A 847 -5.90 16.04 20.35
CA SER A 847 -5.05 14.89 20.05
C SER A 847 -4.44 15.05 18.64
N PHE A 848 -3.54 14.15 18.28
CA PHE A 848 -2.97 14.02 16.94
C PHE A 848 -3.42 12.72 16.30
N ILE A 849 -3.72 12.80 15.01
CA ILE A 849 -3.90 11.68 14.11
C ILE A 849 -2.60 11.53 13.32
N VAL A 850 -1.91 10.42 13.54
CA VAL A 850 -0.68 10.07 12.83
C VAL A 850 -1.04 9.07 11.73
N HIS A 851 -0.81 9.46 10.49
CA HIS A 851 -0.99 8.63 9.31
C HIS A 851 0.36 8.05 8.90
N SER A 852 0.43 6.73 8.81
CA SER A 852 1.51 6.01 8.15
C SER A 852 1.06 5.50 6.77
N ASP A 853 1.98 4.91 6.02
CA ASP A 853 1.69 4.17 4.80
C ASP A 853 0.93 2.85 5.04
N LEU A 854 0.91 2.34 6.28
CA LEU A 854 0.23 1.10 6.66
C LEU A 854 -1.03 1.31 7.52
N GLY A 855 -1.17 2.47 8.17
CA GLY A 855 -2.13 2.64 9.25
C GLY A 855 -2.47 4.08 9.61
N ARG A 856 -3.41 4.22 10.54
CA ARG A 856 -3.85 5.48 11.14
C ARG A 856 -3.93 5.29 12.65
N TYR A 857 -3.23 6.14 13.39
CA TYR A 857 -3.16 6.08 14.84
C TYR A 857 -3.59 7.41 15.44
N GLU A 858 -4.09 7.38 16.67
CA GLU A 858 -4.45 8.59 17.41
C GLU A 858 -3.62 8.66 18.70
N ALA A 859 -3.04 9.82 19.01
CA ALA A 859 -2.25 9.99 20.22
C ALA A 859 -2.43 11.38 20.84
N LYS A 860 -2.29 11.47 22.16
CA LYS A 860 -2.28 12.78 22.84
C LYS A 860 -1.03 13.59 22.51
N HIS A 861 0.11 12.91 22.44
CA HIS A 861 1.40 13.50 22.12
C HIS A 861 2.06 12.80 20.93
N VAL A 862 2.83 13.55 20.15
CA VAL A 862 3.66 13.00 19.07
C VAL A 862 5.08 13.49 19.26
N VAL A 863 6.07 12.58 19.18
CA VAL A 863 7.49 12.90 19.33
C VAL A 863 8.21 12.61 18.02
N VAL A 864 8.62 13.65 17.30
CA VAL A 864 9.37 13.53 16.05
C VAL A 864 10.87 13.50 16.34
N THR A 865 11.54 12.39 15.99
CA THR A 865 12.96 12.16 16.32
C THR A 865 13.87 12.05 15.11
N LEU A 866 13.35 12.41 13.94
CA LEU A 866 14.01 12.29 12.65
C LEU A 866 15.08 13.37 12.43
N PRO A 867 16.06 13.14 11.55
CA PRO A 867 16.96 14.20 11.09
C PRO A 867 16.18 15.41 10.54
N ARG A 868 16.71 16.62 10.73
CA ARG A 868 16.01 17.87 10.39
C ARG A 868 15.50 17.92 8.94
N PRO A 869 16.28 17.53 7.90
CA PRO A 869 15.76 17.47 6.53
C PRO A 869 14.63 16.45 6.37
N THR A 870 14.71 15.31 7.04
CA THR A 870 13.72 14.23 6.93
C THR A 870 12.36 14.65 7.53
N ILE A 871 12.34 15.51 8.54
CA ILE A 871 11.09 16.07 9.09
C ILE A 871 10.26 16.78 8.00
N SER A 872 10.92 17.42 7.03
CA SER A 872 10.24 18.13 5.93
C SER A 872 9.50 17.21 4.97
N SER A 873 9.73 15.89 5.03
CA SER A 873 8.99 14.89 4.25
C SER A 873 7.62 14.52 4.84
N ILE A 874 7.36 14.91 6.09
CA ILE A 874 6.07 14.69 6.76
C ILE A 874 5.16 15.89 6.53
N GLN A 875 3.92 15.63 6.13
CA GLN A 875 2.89 16.66 6.05
C GLN A 875 2.33 16.96 7.46
N PHE A 876 2.25 18.23 7.83
CA PHE A 876 1.65 18.67 9.09
C PHE A 876 0.36 19.46 8.84
N SER A 877 -0.69 19.16 9.60
CA SER A 877 -1.95 19.90 9.62
C SER A 877 -2.32 20.24 11.07
N PRO A 878 -2.36 21.51 11.51
CA PRO A 878 -2.01 22.70 10.75
C PRO A 878 -0.53 22.71 10.35
N TYR A 879 -0.18 23.54 9.37
CA TYR A 879 1.21 23.71 8.95
C TYR A 879 2.07 24.19 10.14
N LEU A 880 3.20 23.51 10.38
CA LEU A 880 4.54 24.14 10.40
C LEU A 880 4.56 25.68 10.56
N PRO A 881 4.86 26.32 11.72
CA PRO A 881 5.19 27.74 11.73
C PRO A 881 6.25 28.04 10.67
N ALA A 882 6.00 29.03 9.80
CA ALA A 882 6.83 29.26 8.61
C ALA A 882 8.33 29.44 8.92
N PRO A 883 8.75 30.14 10.00
CA PRO A 883 10.16 30.20 10.38
C PRO A 883 10.77 28.82 10.68
N LEU A 884 10.02 27.93 11.34
CA LEU A 884 10.50 26.56 11.64
C LEU A 884 10.67 25.76 10.35
N VAL A 885 9.72 25.85 9.42
CA VAL A 885 9.85 25.20 8.09
C VAL A 885 11.09 25.73 7.36
N GLN A 886 11.34 27.03 7.41
CA GLN A 886 12.52 27.65 6.82
C GLN A 886 13.84 27.21 7.46
N LEU A 887 13.86 26.99 8.78
CA LEU A 887 15.00 26.42 9.49
C LEU A 887 15.25 24.98 9.04
N LEU A 888 14.21 24.12 9.01
CA LEU A 888 14.33 22.72 8.58
C LEU A 888 14.91 22.59 7.16
N GLN A 889 14.55 23.50 6.25
CA GLN A 889 15.07 23.55 4.89
C GLN A 889 16.54 24.03 4.80
N ARG A 890 17.05 24.68 5.85
CA ARG A 890 18.39 25.29 5.90
C ARG A 890 19.39 24.54 6.77
N GLN A 891 19.00 23.40 7.36
CA GLN A 891 19.87 22.54 8.16
C GLN A 891 20.17 21.23 7.42
N PRO A 892 21.11 21.24 6.45
CA PRO A 892 21.49 20.04 5.71
C PRO A 892 22.22 19.01 6.60
N MET A 893 22.31 17.79 6.08
CA MET A 893 23.17 16.74 6.62
C MET A 893 24.55 16.78 5.94
N GLY A 894 25.59 16.35 6.65
CA GLY A 894 26.90 16.13 6.06
C GLY A 894 26.91 14.99 5.02
N ASN A 895 27.93 15.00 4.16
CA ASN A 895 28.12 14.01 3.10
C ASN A 895 29.33 13.13 3.40
N VAL A 896 29.08 11.88 3.78
CA VAL A 896 30.11 10.93 4.22
C VAL A 896 29.94 9.59 3.52
N ILE A 897 31.05 9.05 3.03
CA ILE A 897 31.19 7.65 2.64
C ILE A 897 32.11 6.98 3.66
N LYS A 898 31.60 5.93 4.31
CA LYS A 898 32.35 5.15 5.29
C LYS A 898 32.74 3.82 4.67
N MET A 899 34.03 3.49 4.68
CA MET A 899 34.56 2.26 4.10
C MET A 899 35.30 1.42 5.13
N ASN A 900 35.01 0.14 5.18
CA ASN A 900 35.73 -0.87 5.96
C ASN A 900 36.38 -1.87 5.00
N ILE A 901 37.70 -2.03 5.14
CA ILE A 901 38.52 -2.89 4.27
C ILE A 901 39.15 -3.94 5.17
N VAL A 902 38.79 -5.20 4.94
CA VAL A 902 39.10 -6.35 5.82
C VAL A 902 40.28 -7.14 5.25
N TYR A 903 41.13 -7.67 6.13
CA TYR A 903 42.33 -8.44 5.85
C TYR A 903 42.42 -9.62 6.82
N ASP A 904 43.24 -10.62 6.49
CA ASP A 904 43.46 -11.78 7.36
C ASP A 904 44.07 -11.44 8.72
N THR A 905 45.00 -10.48 8.74
CA THR A 905 45.64 -9.98 9.97
C THR A 905 45.80 -8.46 9.90
N PRO A 906 45.87 -7.75 11.04
CA PRO A 906 46.19 -6.32 11.09
C PRO A 906 47.70 -6.10 10.83
N PHE A 907 48.18 -6.45 9.64
CA PHE A 907 49.60 -6.51 9.28
C PHE A 907 50.35 -5.18 9.46
N TRP A 908 49.66 -4.03 9.43
CA TRP A 908 50.27 -2.72 9.70
C TRP A 908 50.85 -2.63 11.12
N ARG A 909 50.25 -3.35 12.10
CA ARG A 909 50.73 -3.41 13.49
C ARG A 909 52.13 -4.04 13.58
N GLU A 910 52.43 -5.02 12.74
CA GLU A 910 53.75 -5.67 12.69
C GLU A 910 54.84 -4.70 12.20
N THR A 911 54.46 -3.73 11.38
CA THR A 911 55.36 -2.66 10.92
C THR A 911 55.42 -1.48 11.89
N GLY A 912 54.83 -1.59 13.07
CA GLY A 912 54.81 -0.54 14.10
C GLY A 912 53.80 0.59 13.86
N SER A 913 52.85 0.45 12.91
CA SER A 913 51.80 1.45 12.69
C SER A 913 50.53 1.13 13.47
N ASN A 914 49.84 2.17 13.94
CA ASN A 914 48.54 2.05 14.61
C ASN A 914 47.34 2.08 13.65
N GLY A 915 47.57 2.07 12.33
CA GLY A 915 46.50 2.10 11.31
C GLY A 915 45.84 3.48 11.12
N GLN A 916 46.22 4.49 11.89
CA GLN A 916 45.77 5.86 11.69
C GLN A 916 46.60 6.56 10.62
N ALA A 917 45.94 7.19 9.65
CA ALA A 917 46.58 8.04 8.66
C ALA A 917 45.86 9.39 8.57
N LEU A 918 46.61 10.48 8.69
CA LEU A 918 46.14 11.85 8.49
C LEU A 918 46.45 12.28 7.06
N LEU A 919 45.39 12.63 6.31
CA LEU A 919 45.44 12.82 4.87
C LEU A 919 44.86 14.19 4.48
N PRO A 920 45.58 15.29 4.79
CA PRO A 920 45.12 16.66 4.55
C PRO A 920 45.11 17.08 3.07
N GLU A 921 45.62 16.26 2.15
CA GLU A 921 45.64 16.56 0.72
C GLU A 921 44.22 16.54 0.12
N GLU A 922 43.81 17.58 -0.59
CA GLU A 922 42.43 17.72 -1.13
C GLU A 922 42.02 16.60 -2.09
N ASN A 923 42.98 16.05 -2.84
CA ASN A 923 42.74 14.98 -3.81
C ASN A 923 42.70 13.58 -3.18
N SER A 924 43.07 13.45 -1.90
CA SER A 924 43.05 12.16 -1.20
C SER A 924 41.62 11.60 -1.14
N PRO A 925 41.41 10.30 -1.41
CA PRO A 925 40.09 9.69 -1.25
C PRO A 925 39.62 9.73 0.21
N PHE A 926 40.51 9.41 1.16
CA PHE A 926 40.23 9.50 2.60
C PHE A 926 40.77 10.79 3.20
N VAL A 927 40.07 11.35 4.20
CA VAL A 927 40.61 12.43 5.05
C VAL A 927 41.33 11.87 6.28
N VAL A 928 40.87 10.73 6.78
CA VAL A 928 41.48 10.01 7.89
C VAL A 928 41.18 8.51 7.78
N THR A 929 42.11 7.68 8.24
CA THR A 929 41.89 6.24 8.47
C THR A 929 42.10 5.88 9.93
N TYR A 930 41.54 4.75 10.38
CA TYR A 930 41.82 4.16 11.69
C TYR A 930 41.91 2.64 11.60
N ASP A 931 42.59 2.04 12.58
CA ASP A 931 42.48 0.61 12.85
C ASP A 931 41.11 0.30 13.45
N ASN A 932 40.34 -0.53 12.77
CA ASN A 932 39.02 -0.98 13.18
C ASN A 932 38.99 -2.46 13.58
N SER A 933 40.14 -3.12 13.71
CA SER A 933 40.24 -4.55 14.01
C SER A 933 39.64 -4.91 15.37
N PRO A 934 39.16 -6.15 15.53
CA PRO A 934 38.76 -6.67 16.84
C PRO A 934 39.94 -6.67 17.83
N PRO A 935 39.68 -6.61 19.15
CA PRO A 935 40.72 -6.54 20.18
C PRO A 935 41.70 -7.72 20.16
N ASP A 936 41.22 -8.90 19.75
CA ASP A 936 42.03 -10.12 19.64
C ASP A 936 42.91 -10.16 18.38
N GLY A 937 42.73 -9.20 17.45
CA GLY A 937 43.48 -9.15 16.19
C GLY A 937 43.18 -10.32 15.24
N SER A 938 42.05 -11.00 15.42
CA SER A 938 41.63 -12.14 14.58
C SER A 938 41.46 -11.79 13.10
N GLU A 939 41.24 -10.50 12.79
CA GLU A 939 41.22 -9.92 11.45
C GLU A 939 41.85 -8.52 11.44
N GLY A 940 42.41 -8.13 10.30
CA GLY A 940 42.81 -6.76 10.03
C GLY A 940 41.64 -5.97 9.49
N ILE A 941 41.28 -4.82 10.06
CA ILE A 941 40.26 -3.94 9.46
C ILE A 941 40.79 -2.50 9.46
N ILE A 942 40.85 -1.89 8.28
CA ILE A 942 41.05 -0.43 8.16
C ILE A 942 39.71 0.21 7.84
N ILE A 943 39.38 1.24 8.62
CA ILE A 943 38.26 2.12 8.31
C ILE A 943 38.77 3.43 7.70
N GLY A 944 38.15 3.87 6.62
CA GLY A 944 38.48 5.12 5.93
C GLY A 944 37.25 6.00 5.73
N LEU A 945 37.42 7.30 5.96
CA LEU A 945 36.35 8.29 5.86
C LEU A 945 36.56 9.20 4.65
N MET A 946 35.60 9.20 3.72
CA MET A 946 35.55 10.15 2.60
C MET A 946 34.48 11.19 2.92
N ILE A 947 34.79 12.48 2.79
CA ILE A 947 33.96 13.54 3.38
C ILE A 947 33.76 14.75 2.44
N GLY A 948 32.56 15.35 2.50
CA GLY A 948 32.22 16.64 1.91
C GLY A 948 32.20 16.62 0.38
N SER A 949 32.78 17.65 -0.25
CA SER A 949 32.88 17.75 -1.72
C SER A 949 33.54 16.52 -2.35
N ARG A 950 34.55 15.95 -1.68
CA ARG A 950 35.23 14.75 -2.17
C ARG A 950 34.33 13.53 -2.12
N ALA A 951 33.56 13.35 -1.05
CA ALA A 951 32.54 12.29 -0.97
C ALA A 951 31.49 12.44 -2.09
N ARG A 952 31.02 13.65 -2.38
CA ARG A 952 30.09 13.92 -3.49
C ARG A 952 30.65 13.51 -4.85
N GLN A 953 31.92 13.82 -5.11
CA GLN A 953 32.59 13.42 -6.36
C GLN A 953 32.74 11.90 -6.45
N LEU A 954 33.17 11.26 -5.37
CA LEU A 954 33.40 9.81 -5.33
C LEU A 954 32.09 9.00 -5.38
N ALA A 955 30.99 9.53 -4.86
CA ALA A 955 29.66 8.92 -4.97
C ALA A 955 29.20 8.78 -6.43
N GLN A 956 29.69 9.61 -7.36
CA GLN A 956 29.37 9.49 -8.79
C GLN A 956 30.09 8.35 -9.50
N LEU A 957 31.14 7.79 -8.89
CA LEU A 957 31.90 6.67 -9.44
C LEU A 957 31.18 5.33 -9.15
N SER A 958 31.58 4.27 -9.83
CA SER A 958 31.16 2.93 -9.46
C SER A 958 31.78 2.51 -8.11
N LYS A 959 31.17 1.52 -7.45
CA LYS A 959 31.72 0.96 -6.20
C LYS A 959 33.14 0.41 -6.43
N GLU A 960 33.38 -0.22 -7.56
CA GLU A 960 34.67 -0.79 -7.95
C GLU A 960 35.74 0.29 -8.14
N GLU A 961 35.38 1.41 -8.75
CA GLU A 961 36.28 2.56 -8.93
C GLU A 961 36.63 3.23 -7.60
N ARG A 962 35.65 3.37 -6.69
CA ARG A 962 35.88 3.86 -5.33
C ARG A 962 36.79 2.92 -4.54
N GLN A 963 36.50 1.62 -4.60
CA GLN A 963 37.30 0.57 -3.97
C GLN A 963 38.74 0.61 -4.46
N LEU A 964 38.96 0.75 -5.77
CA LEU A 964 40.29 0.86 -6.35
C LEU A 964 41.05 2.07 -5.79
N GLN A 965 40.44 3.27 -5.78
CA GLN A 965 41.08 4.47 -5.23
C GLN A 965 41.41 4.33 -3.74
N ALA A 966 40.51 3.72 -2.96
CA ALA A 966 40.74 3.47 -1.55
C ALA A 966 41.92 2.50 -1.32
N VAL A 967 41.92 1.37 -2.02
CA VAL A 967 42.98 0.34 -1.89
C VAL A 967 44.32 0.85 -2.42
N ASP A 968 44.35 1.58 -3.53
CA ASP A 968 45.58 2.18 -4.07
C ASP A 968 46.23 3.14 -3.07
N LEU A 969 45.42 3.92 -2.35
CA LEU A 969 45.92 4.76 -1.26
C LEU A 969 46.47 3.90 -0.12
N LEU A 970 45.76 2.86 0.32
CA LEU A 970 46.25 1.98 1.39
C LEU A 970 47.55 1.26 1.00
N VAL A 971 47.72 0.87 -0.27
CA VAL A 971 48.98 0.30 -0.79
C VAL A 971 50.11 1.31 -0.73
N GLN A 972 49.85 2.59 -1.00
CA GLN A 972 50.85 3.63 -0.82
C GLN A 972 51.22 3.84 0.66
N LEU A 973 50.26 3.71 1.58
CA LEU A 973 50.48 3.91 3.02
C LEU A 973 51.18 2.72 3.70
N TYR A 974 50.75 1.50 3.38
CA TYR A 974 51.12 0.28 4.11
C TYR A 974 51.87 -0.77 3.26
N GLY A 975 52.07 -0.50 1.97
CA GLY A 975 52.77 -1.39 1.04
C GLY A 975 51.86 -2.40 0.33
N PRO A 976 52.44 -3.29 -0.51
CA PRO A 976 51.68 -4.18 -1.40
C PRO A 976 50.68 -5.11 -0.69
N SER A 977 50.91 -5.46 0.58
CA SER A 977 50.01 -6.30 1.37
C SER A 977 48.60 -5.70 1.52
N ALA A 978 48.47 -4.36 1.48
CA ALA A 978 47.16 -3.70 1.49
C ALA A 978 46.33 -3.98 0.22
N GLY A 979 46.94 -4.47 -0.86
CA GLY A 979 46.21 -4.92 -2.04
C GLY A 979 45.48 -6.24 -1.85
N ASN A 980 45.83 -7.01 -0.82
CA ASN A 980 45.31 -8.36 -0.56
C ASN A 980 44.20 -8.34 0.51
N PHE A 981 43.18 -7.53 0.32
CA PHE A 981 42.01 -7.49 1.22
C PHE A 981 41.10 -8.70 0.96
N THR A 982 40.40 -9.16 2.00
CA THR A 982 39.47 -10.30 1.96
C THR A 982 38.03 -9.84 1.72
N GLU A 983 37.63 -8.72 2.31
CA GLU A 983 36.29 -8.15 2.16
C GLU A 983 36.33 -6.63 2.05
N PHE A 984 35.35 -6.07 1.35
CA PHE A 984 35.19 -4.63 1.16
C PHE A 984 33.73 -4.21 1.39
N HIS A 985 33.53 -3.35 2.38
CA HIS A 985 32.20 -2.86 2.77
C HIS A 985 32.17 -1.33 2.73
N GLU A 986 31.16 -0.75 2.08
CA GLU A 986 30.97 0.70 2.02
C GLU A 986 29.52 1.09 2.36
N LYS A 987 29.36 2.28 2.93
CA LYS A 987 28.06 2.94 3.10
C LYS A 987 28.17 4.40 2.66
N VAL A 988 27.43 4.74 1.61
CA VAL A 988 27.24 6.11 1.13
C VAL A 988 26.02 6.70 1.87
N TRP A 989 26.26 7.50 2.92
CA TRP A 989 25.16 8.00 3.76
C TRP A 989 24.26 9.03 3.06
N ALA A 990 24.79 9.74 2.07
CA ALA A 990 24.02 10.69 1.27
C ALA A 990 22.93 10.04 0.41
N GLU A 991 23.04 8.74 0.11
CA GLU A 991 22.06 7.97 -0.66
C GLU A 991 21.01 7.27 0.23
N ASP A 992 21.15 7.38 1.55
CA ASP A 992 20.20 6.78 2.49
C ASP A 992 18.86 7.53 2.45
N GLU A 993 17.76 6.83 2.14
CA GLU A 993 16.44 7.43 1.95
C GLU A 993 15.94 8.18 3.20
N PHE A 994 16.31 7.73 4.40
CA PHE A 994 15.75 8.27 5.64
C PHE A 994 16.74 9.13 6.43
N ALA A 995 18.04 8.93 6.24
CA ALA A 995 19.08 9.75 6.85
C ALA A 995 19.49 10.96 6.00
N HIS A 996 19.48 10.84 4.67
CA HIS A 996 19.94 11.85 3.70
C HIS A 996 21.39 12.34 3.88
N GLY A 997 22.17 11.71 4.77
CA GLY A 997 23.54 12.09 5.10
C GLY A 997 23.96 11.67 6.52
N ALA A 998 25.17 12.08 6.91
CA ALA A 998 25.80 11.81 8.20
C ALA A 998 26.90 12.86 8.48
N TYR A 999 27.32 13.10 9.73
CA TYR A 999 26.92 12.43 10.96
C TYR A 999 25.67 13.05 11.57
N GLY A 1000 25.69 14.37 11.79
CA GLY A 1000 24.57 15.19 12.25
C GLY A 1000 24.20 16.27 11.23
N SER A 1001 23.08 16.95 11.45
CA SER A 1001 22.82 18.20 10.72
C SER A 1001 23.73 19.31 11.24
N TYR A 1002 24.23 20.16 10.34
CA TYR A 1002 25.04 21.32 10.69
C TYR A 1002 24.33 22.63 10.31
N ASN A 1003 24.81 23.75 10.86
CA ASN A 1003 24.29 25.07 10.53
C ASN A 1003 25.20 25.76 9.50
N PRO A 1004 24.69 26.07 8.29
CA PRO A 1004 25.36 26.98 7.37
C PRO A 1004 25.48 28.41 7.93
N PRO A 1005 26.39 29.24 7.39
CA PRO A 1005 26.51 30.62 7.81
C PRO A 1005 25.19 31.39 7.74
N GLY A 1006 24.88 32.12 8.82
CA GLY A 1006 23.70 32.96 8.98
C GLY A 1006 22.42 32.25 9.44
N VAL A 1007 22.44 30.91 9.59
CA VAL A 1007 21.23 30.17 9.99
C VAL A 1007 21.01 30.21 11.50
N LEU A 1008 22.05 29.95 12.30
CA LEU A 1008 21.92 29.74 13.74
C LEU A 1008 21.50 31.04 14.48
N PHE A 1009 22.00 32.20 14.02
CA PHE A 1009 21.63 33.50 14.57
C PHE A 1009 20.26 33.98 14.07
N GLN A 1010 19.96 33.78 12.77
CA GLN A 1010 18.70 34.25 12.18
C GLN A 1010 17.47 33.51 12.72
N PHE A 1011 17.60 32.20 12.97
CA PHE A 1011 16.52 31.33 13.43
C PHE A 1011 16.69 30.93 14.91
N GLN A 1012 17.16 31.87 15.73
CA GLN A 1012 17.46 31.65 17.16
C GLN A 1012 16.24 31.13 17.97
N ASP A 1013 15.03 31.61 17.65
CA ASP A 1013 13.81 31.21 18.35
C ASP A 1013 13.35 29.80 17.91
N GLU A 1014 13.47 29.51 16.62
CA GLU A 1014 13.08 28.22 16.03
C GLU A 1014 14.06 27.11 16.38
N THR A 1015 15.36 27.41 16.49
CA THR A 1015 16.39 26.46 16.90
C THR A 1015 16.10 25.89 18.30
N ARG A 1016 15.45 26.69 19.14
CA ARG A 1016 14.96 26.28 20.46
C ARG A 1016 13.59 25.64 20.47
N THR A 1017 12.84 25.64 19.37
CA THR A 1017 11.51 25.03 19.34
C THR A 1017 11.65 23.53 19.53
N LYS A 1018 11.47 23.08 20.78
CA LYS A 1018 11.46 21.66 21.17
C LYS A 1018 10.04 21.12 21.22
N THR A 1019 9.04 22.00 21.35
CA THR A 1019 7.63 21.62 21.41
C THR A 1019 6.76 22.65 20.69
N LEU A 1020 5.65 22.19 20.11
CA LEU A 1020 4.56 22.97 19.56
C LEU A 1020 3.25 22.36 20.09
N GLY A 1021 2.77 22.87 21.21
CA GLY A 1021 1.71 22.19 21.96
C GLY A 1021 2.16 20.80 22.38
N ASN A 1022 1.38 19.77 22.03
CA ASN A 1022 1.69 18.37 22.33
C ASN A 1022 2.56 17.68 21.27
N LEU A 1023 3.03 18.40 20.24
CA LEU A 1023 4.02 17.92 19.27
C LEU A 1023 5.43 18.24 19.77
N HIS A 1024 6.24 17.21 19.99
CA HIS A 1024 7.59 17.31 20.53
C HIS A 1024 8.63 16.98 19.46
N PHE A 1025 9.79 17.64 19.53
CA PHE A 1025 10.95 17.38 18.67
C PHE A 1025 12.12 16.88 19.52
N ALA A 1026 12.64 15.72 19.15
CA ALA A 1026 13.91 15.18 19.64
C ALA A 1026 14.83 14.87 18.45
N GLY A 1027 15.87 14.08 18.67
CA GLY A 1027 16.98 13.92 17.74
C GLY A 1027 18.19 14.74 18.17
N GLU A 1028 19.38 14.27 17.79
CA GLU A 1028 20.68 14.82 18.19
C GLU A 1028 20.83 16.31 17.91
N ALA A 1029 20.27 16.79 16.79
CA ALA A 1029 20.30 18.19 16.38
C ALA A 1029 19.54 19.12 17.35
N THR A 1030 18.72 18.55 18.20
CA THR A 1030 17.98 19.28 19.23
C THR A 1030 18.72 19.28 20.57
N SER A 1031 19.80 18.51 20.74
CA SER A 1031 20.57 18.45 21.98
C SER A 1031 21.39 19.72 22.18
N GLU A 1032 21.53 20.15 23.44
CA GLU A 1032 22.38 21.28 23.83
C GLU A 1032 23.82 20.83 24.06
N GLU A 1033 24.04 19.56 24.35
CA GLU A 1033 25.36 18.95 24.53
C GLU A 1033 25.54 17.81 23.54
N TRP A 1034 26.74 17.73 22.96
CA TRP A 1034 27.10 16.71 21.97
C TRP A 1034 26.10 16.61 20.80
N SER A 1035 25.64 17.76 20.30
CA SER A 1035 24.83 17.82 19.08
C SER A 1035 25.59 17.17 17.90
N GLY A 1036 24.90 16.34 17.13
CA GLY A 1036 25.50 15.55 16.05
C GLY A 1036 26.05 14.17 16.44
N TYR A 1037 26.10 13.85 17.74
CA TYR A 1037 26.61 12.57 18.26
C TYR A 1037 25.50 11.67 18.82
N MET A 1038 25.85 10.40 19.07
CA MET A 1038 24.95 9.43 19.74
C MET A 1038 24.51 9.92 21.13
N GLU A 1039 25.42 10.55 21.88
CA GLU A 1039 25.15 11.18 23.17
C GLU A 1039 24.02 12.22 23.07
N GLY A 1040 24.09 13.12 22.09
CA GLY A 1040 23.04 14.11 21.85
C GLY A 1040 21.69 13.47 21.48
N ALA A 1041 21.71 12.36 20.73
CA ALA A 1041 20.49 11.63 20.41
C ALA A 1041 19.81 11.09 21.67
N VAL A 1042 20.56 10.45 22.57
CA VAL A 1042 20.03 9.91 23.83
C VAL A 1042 19.54 11.03 24.76
N ARG A 1043 20.35 12.08 24.96
CA ARG A 1043 19.99 13.24 25.79
C ARG A 1043 18.72 13.94 25.32
N SER A 1044 18.60 14.17 24.02
CA SER A 1044 17.40 14.77 23.45
C SER A 1044 16.15 13.91 23.67
N GLY A 1045 16.29 12.58 23.61
CA GLY A 1045 15.20 11.64 23.87
C GLY A 1045 14.76 11.65 25.34
N TYR A 1046 15.71 11.73 26.28
CA TYR A 1046 15.44 11.87 27.71
C TYR A 1046 14.79 13.21 28.07
N ARG A 1047 15.20 14.31 27.39
CA ARG A 1047 14.62 15.64 27.63
C ARG A 1047 13.11 15.66 27.45
N VAL A 1048 12.57 14.98 26.43
CA VAL A 1048 11.12 14.93 26.17
C VAL A 1048 10.34 14.47 27.40
N CYS A 1049 10.93 13.57 28.19
CA CYS A 1049 10.33 13.06 29.43
C CYS A 1049 10.49 14.00 30.65
N ILE A 1050 11.35 15.02 30.57
CA ILE A 1050 11.71 15.92 31.69
C ILE A 1050 11.02 17.28 31.57
N THR A 1051 10.82 17.81 30.36
CA THR A 1051 10.36 19.19 30.13
C THR A 1051 8.84 19.39 30.16
N ASP A 1052 8.04 18.33 30.21
CA ASP A 1052 6.59 18.47 30.26
C ASP A 1052 6.16 18.98 31.63
N THR A 1053 5.71 20.23 31.66
CA THR A 1053 5.13 20.88 32.84
C THR A 1053 3.78 20.28 33.22
N ASP A 1054 3.25 19.38 32.38
CA ASP A 1054 2.24 18.43 32.77
C ASP A 1054 2.91 17.20 33.39
N ARG A 1055 2.90 17.15 34.73
CA ARG A 1055 3.33 16.00 35.56
C ARG A 1055 2.67 14.65 35.20
N SER A 1056 1.82 14.58 34.17
CA SER A 1056 0.99 13.45 33.80
C SER A 1056 1.77 12.33 33.07
N LEU A 1057 2.87 12.63 32.36
CA LEU A 1057 3.62 11.62 31.57
C LEU A 1057 4.71 10.87 32.34
N CYS A 1058 5.39 11.48 33.32
CA CYS A 1058 6.59 10.87 33.96
C CYS A 1058 6.62 10.91 35.49
N THR A 1059 5.47 10.93 36.17
CA THR A 1059 5.34 11.24 37.61
C THR A 1059 6.06 10.34 38.63
N LYS A 1060 6.88 9.37 38.23
CA LYS A 1060 7.54 8.43 39.16
C LYS A 1060 9.06 8.33 39.10
N ILE A 1061 9.74 9.00 38.17
CA ILE A 1061 11.16 8.70 37.95
C ILE A 1061 12.13 9.49 38.85
N ASP A 1062 11.72 10.64 39.41
CA ASP A 1062 12.65 11.51 40.17
C ASP A 1062 12.99 11.04 41.59
N SER A 1063 12.39 9.96 42.10
CA SER A 1063 12.67 9.49 43.47
C SER A 1063 13.70 8.36 43.56
N SER A 1064 14.07 7.68 42.46
CA SER A 1064 14.93 6.48 42.54
C SER A 1064 16.36 6.66 42.04
N MET A 1065 16.72 7.76 41.38
CA MET A 1065 18.13 8.05 41.03
C MET A 1065 18.86 8.89 42.09
N THR A 1066 18.15 9.48 43.06
CA THR A 1066 18.74 10.32 44.13
C THR A 1066 18.94 9.57 45.45
N LEU A 1067 18.50 8.31 45.58
CA LEU A 1067 18.65 7.48 46.77
C LEU A 1067 19.70 6.38 46.57
N GLY A 1068 20.93 6.80 46.29
CA GLY A 1068 22.12 5.95 46.26
C GLY A 1068 23.35 6.56 46.96
N ILE A 1069 23.25 7.77 47.50
CA ILE A 1069 24.29 8.36 48.34
C ILE A 1069 23.97 8.03 49.80
N GLY A 1070 24.21 6.78 50.16
CA GLY A 1070 24.34 6.40 51.56
C GLY A 1070 25.60 7.05 52.12
N GLN A 1071 25.43 8.00 53.05
CA GLN A 1071 26.49 8.42 53.95
C GLN A 1071 27.13 7.19 54.61
N ARG A 1072 28.28 6.76 54.10
CA ARG A 1072 29.27 6.05 54.90
C ARG A 1072 30.45 6.99 55.09
N THR A 1073 30.47 7.60 56.27
CA THR A 1073 31.67 8.12 56.90
C THR A 1073 32.70 7.00 56.94
N VAL A 1074 33.62 6.98 55.96
CA VAL A 1074 34.86 6.20 56.06
C VAL A 1074 35.93 7.20 56.44
N THR A 1075 36.30 7.15 57.71
CA THR A 1075 37.51 7.73 58.27
C THR A 1075 38.69 7.37 57.38
N ALA A 1076 39.37 8.40 56.86
CA ALA A 1076 40.63 8.26 56.15
C ALA A 1076 41.69 7.68 57.10
N ASP A 1077 42.08 6.43 56.85
CA ASP A 1077 43.37 5.94 57.33
C ASP A 1077 44.41 6.14 56.22
N ARG A 1078 45.50 6.80 56.61
CA ARG A 1078 46.62 7.17 55.75
C ARG A 1078 47.58 5.99 55.68
N SER A 1079 47.76 5.38 54.51
CA SER A 1079 49.07 4.86 54.12
C SER A 1079 49.20 4.60 52.61
N THR A 1080 50.28 5.17 52.04
CA THR A 1080 51.00 4.84 50.77
C THR A 1080 50.22 5.00 49.45
N SER A 1081 50.20 6.15 48.75
CA SER A 1081 51.24 6.86 47.94
C SER A 1081 51.79 6.08 46.74
N HIS A 1082 51.57 6.61 45.52
CA HIS A 1082 52.41 6.78 44.31
C HIS A 1082 51.44 7.30 43.21
N GLY A 1083 51.50 8.48 42.58
CA GLY A 1083 52.49 9.54 42.45
C GLY A 1083 52.52 9.97 40.97
N TYR A 1084 51.69 10.95 40.55
CA TYR A 1084 51.91 11.71 39.32
C TYR A 1084 51.98 13.20 39.65
N HIS A 1085 53.17 13.74 39.45
CA HIS A 1085 53.54 15.12 39.68
C HIS A 1085 53.01 16.02 38.56
N LEU A 1086 52.23 17.03 38.95
CA LEU A 1086 52.20 18.33 38.28
C LEU A 1086 53.50 19.07 38.64
N THR A 1087 54.21 19.58 37.64
CA THR A 1087 55.15 20.70 37.81
C THR A 1087 54.92 21.72 36.71
N ALA A 1088 54.60 22.94 37.14
CA ALA A 1088 54.70 24.17 36.37
C ALA A 1088 56.16 24.69 36.35
N ARG A 1089 56.44 25.63 35.41
CA ARG A 1089 57.68 26.35 35.02
C ARG A 1089 58.28 25.82 33.72
N ASP A 1090 58.55 26.61 32.67
CA ASP A 1090 58.60 28.07 32.45
C ASP A 1090 57.97 28.46 31.11
#